data_AF-A0A0N8W8G9-F1
#
_entry.id   AF-A0A0N8W8G9-F1
#
_cell.length_a   1.000
_cell.length_b   1.000
_cell.length_c   1.000
_cell.angle_alpha   90.00
_cell.angle_beta   90.00
_cell.angle_gamma   90.00
#
_symmetry.space_group_name_H-M   'P 1'
#
loop_
_entity.id
_entity.type
_entity.pdbx_description
1 polymer ?
#
loop_
_entity_poly.entity_id
_entity_poly.type
_entity_poly.pdbx_seq_one_letter_code
_entity_poly.pdbx_strand_id
1 'polypeptide(L)'
;MHSKKTLTVFLVIFNILFFCVATSVFAQGGEGDTFAILNPEALFVLDLSGSMNDTPAETGTANWFDLSNSNIWGTSSCDPDYTNCPETYHYFFLTKVWDCRYGYCKQGIRAACNKNCSKMAILKRSIFSVLDSDNNGVINDADYDHLGIKFGYMRLKDAVKDDQSAINNWVFPYGTMLYPLISRYDPLPYTRVVKGISDNYYNLYCGNGATSCQADSPPQIITDFWNECITAYDTDTIWSSSSMGGKGSTPLATLLKKANIYLTNRTNAELANPDPCGGVKKKFVILISDGEDTTACDTGGSSSNEKTRRSSVTMAKNLADAGYKVFVIGFGSSMPETQKNTLNWMAYYGGTDNPNEANTSPMPSYNPAAGLTSSGTWRGYNCGSSSGNDPGSITLAGYAYVSENENEIVNALKSIMGQIIEAAYSFTQTSIQTVRTSDENYLYEASFYTLGEQDPLWIGHLKRFGINDDGTIKATADWDAGEVLKNTSADYRTIKTLVDSTGLISFTAANLTNSQLDVATGDLKADVVNFIRGGDVAYITSDRNYIYYGWKLGDIYHTSPQAVGTPNLKFNDKLDGNNAFSVFRNNNIRTSANGKRLMIVGANDGQLHAFKTNNGSEAWSFIPPNLLTSLKNIAHTSHPTLLTHQYFVDGPLSAADIWLGSDGSSKSADEWHSYLVMAEGRGGNQNLWGKYSSCICPSSDSTCTSAFNSTYSATYNNYCGYYTLDVTDVLAPQFKWTIGGTSALSSTDASYLGQPWSEMYIGRVKIGGAEKWVGFIGGGYNGSNCTGATCDTRGKGFFVIDLNDGTILKSFTRGGANVTGTMNYDFAGNPAVIDFDNDGYLDTAYIGDTGGNIWRFKFCCITDDATCGTSSWTGNIFYQNTSTAKPIYTSPTIAHGSSTDVWVFFCTGDKTDPTNTSSADRLYGLKEDGNRTLTYTDATKDGWYISLTTGEKCLADPVVFNKVAYFTTYSAVTCDAKVYGLTYNTGGGGLSGNQTSVIIGKGIPSGVVISQKEGTSSFDAYISTSQIVAGTDAHTKKLTGSITTNLSPMGVRYWRDLRLQ
;
A
#
# COMPACT_ATOMS: atom_id res chain seq x y z
N MET A 1 -10.05 -5.81 -76.65
CA MET A 1 -10.32 -4.44 -76.14
C MET A 1 -11.45 -4.58 -75.14
N HIS A 2 -11.43 -4.18 -73.87
CA HIS A 2 -10.54 -3.35 -73.06
C HIS A 2 -10.65 -3.83 -71.59
N SER A 3 -9.49 -3.95 -70.93
CA SER A 3 -9.16 -3.63 -69.53
C SER A 3 -10.22 -3.85 -68.44
N LYS A 4 -10.03 -4.79 -67.50
CA LYS A 4 -9.30 -4.57 -66.23
C LYS A 4 -9.64 -3.22 -65.57
N LYS A 5 -10.47 -3.23 -64.51
CA LYS A 5 -10.48 -2.34 -63.31
C LYS A 5 -11.87 -2.30 -62.65
N THR A 6 -12.32 -3.37 -61.98
CA THR A 6 -13.45 -3.26 -61.03
C THR A 6 -13.61 -4.39 -60.02
N LEU A 7 -12.68 -5.35 -59.92
CA LEU A 7 -12.82 -6.52 -59.02
C LEU A 7 -11.94 -6.45 -57.75
N THR A 8 -11.30 -5.31 -57.48
CA THR A 8 -10.36 -5.15 -56.35
C THR A 8 -10.89 -4.22 -55.25
N VAL A 9 -12.07 -3.61 -55.42
CA VAL A 9 -12.61 -2.63 -54.45
C VAL A 9 -13.71 -3.23 -53.56
N PHE A 10 -14.46 -4.24 -54.03
CA PHE A 10 -15.52 -4.86 -53.23
C PHE A 10 -15.03 -5.94 -52.25
N LEU A 11 -13.87 -6.56 -52.49
CA LEU A 11 -13.30 -7.58 -51.60
C LEU A 11 -12.45 -6.97 -50.47
N VAL A 12 -12.06 -5.70 -50.60
CA VAL A 12 -11.32 -4.96 -49.56
C VAL A 12 -12.29 -4.31 -48.57
N ILE A 13 -13.47 -3.87 -49.01
CA ILE A 13 -14.46 -3.26 -48.10
C ILE A 13 -15.17 -4.33 -47.24
N PHE A 14 -15.34 -5.56 -47.73
CA PHE A 14 -15.92 -6.65 -46.92
C PHE A 14 -14.92 -7.28 -45.93
N ASN A 15 -13.60 -7.15 -46.17
CA ASN A 15 -12.56 -7.61 -45.22
C ASN A 15 -12.14 -6.53 -44.20
N ILE A 16 -12.41 -5.24 -44.45
CA ILE A 16 -12.11 -4.17 -43.49
C ILE A 16 -13.21 -3.99 -42.43
N LEU A 17 -14.46 -4.41 -42.71
CA LEU A 17 -15.53 -4.39 -41.71
C LEU A 17 -15.55 -5.58 -40.74
N PHE A 18 -14.73 -6.62 -40.95
CA PHE A 18 -14.61 -7.76 -40.02
C PHE A 18 -13.40 -7.66 -39.07
N PHE A 19 -12.56 -6.63 -39.21
CA PHE A 19 -11.41 -6.37 -38.32
C PHE A 19 -11.62 -5.19 -37.36
N CYS A 20 -12.82 -4.63 -37.30
CA CYS A 20 -13.23 -3.57 -36.35
C CYS A 20 -14.39 -4.02 -35.45
N VAL A 21 -14.40 -5.30 -35.04
CA VAL A 21 -14.98 -5.62 -33.73
C VAL A 21 -13.91 -5.19 -32.74
N ALA A 22 -14.00 -3.92 -32.32
CA ALA A 22 -13.34 -3.48 -31.11
C ALA A 22 -13.64 -4.54 -30.04
N THR A 23 -12.59 -5.24 -29.60
CA THR A 23 -12.56 -5.80 -28.27
C THR A 23 -12.86 -4.63 -27.35
N SER A 24 -14.12 -4.49 -26.97
CA SER A 24 -14.52 -3.73 -25.80
C SER A 24 -13.93 -4.48 -24.63
N VAL A 25 -12.63 -4.28 -24.40
CA VAL A 25 -12.07 -4.36 -23.08
C VAL A 25 -12.92 -3.37 -22.30
N PHE A 26 -13.84 -3.88 -21.48
CA PHE A 26 -14.41 -3.06 -20.45
C PHE A 26 -13.20 -2.54 -19.67
N ALA A 27 -12.91 -1.24 -19.83
CA ALA A 27 -12.09 -0.52 -18.90
C ALA A 27 -12.84 -0.61 -17.57
N GLN A 28 -12.51 -1.63 -16.80
CA GLN A 28 -12.88 -1.71 -15.39
C GLN A 28 -12.15 -0.51 -14.80
N GLY A 29 -12.88 0.54 -14.39
CA GLY A 29 -12.30 1.66 -13.68
C GLY A 29 -11.43 1.12 -12.56
N GLY A 30 -10.16 1.53 -12.52
CA GLY A 30 -9.21 0.99 -11.58
C GLY A 30 -9.68 1.30 -10.16
N GLU A 31 -9.67 0.30 -9.28
CA GLU A 31 -9.85 0.56 -7.85
C GLU A 31 -8.70 1.39 -7.24
N GLY A 32 -7.68 1.77 -8.03
CA GLY A 32 -6.73 2.83 -7.67
C GLY A 32 -7.43 4.13 -7.24
N ASP A 33 -8.61 4.42 -7.82
CA ASP A 33 -9.45 5.56 -7.46
C ASP A 33 -10.30 5.35 -6.18
N THR A 34 -10.35 4.12 -5.63
CA THR A 34 -11.20 3.82 -4.45
C THR A 34 -10.64 4.30 -3.14
N PHE A 35 -9.37 4.67 -3.11
CA PHE A 35 -8.79 5.43 -2.00
C PHE A 35 -9.01 6.90 -2.30
N ALA A 36 -9.85 7.58 -1.52
CA ALA A 36 -9.83 9.04 -1.53
C ALA A 36 -8.45 9.48 -1.03
N ILE A 37 -7.51 9.67 -1.95
CA ILE A 37 -6.12 10.01 -1.62
C ILE A 37 -6.13 11.44 -1.11
N LEU A 38 -5.98 11.60 0.21
CA LEU A 38 -5.69 12.90 0.78
C LEU A 38 -4.18 13.15 0.63
N ASN A 39 -3.74 13.51 -0.59
CA ASN A 39 -2.32 13.71 -0.92
C ASN A 39 -1.61 14.48 0.21
N PRO A 40 -0.54 13.93 0.83
CA PRO A 40 0.21 14.63 1.86
C PRO A 40 0.77 15.94 1.32
N GLU A 41 1.06 16.86 2.23
CA GLU A 41 1.53 18.20 1.92
C GLU A 41 2.98 18.35 2.35
N ALA A 42 3.84 18.86 1.46
CA ALA A 42 5.25 19.10 1.76
C ALA A 42 5.62 20.55 1.43
N LEU A 43 6.29 21.22 2.37
CA LEU A 43 6.78 22.57 2.17
C LEU A 43 8.29 22.54 1.91
N PHE A 44 8.69 22.94 0.70
CA PHE A 44 10.09 23.25 0.42
C PHE A 44 10.48 24.53 1.15
N VAL A 45 11.47 24.40 2.02
CA VAL A 45 12.05 25.49 2.78
C VAL A 45 13.48 25.64 2.27
N LEU A 46 13.71 26.65 1.45
CA LEU A 46 15.01 26.82 0.79
C LEU A 46 15.84 27.90 1.45
N ASP A 47 17.07 27.55 1.77
CA ASP A 47 18.14 28.48 2.06
C ASP A 47 18.64 29.11 0.75
N LEU A 48 18.47 30.43 0.62
CA LEU A 48 18.91 31.22 -0.54
C LEU A 48 19.89 32.32 -0.11
N SER A 49 20.64 32.09 0.95
CA SER A 49 21.64 33.03 1.45
C SER A 49 22.78 33.27 0.44
N GLY A 50 23.65 34.25 0.75
CA GLY A 50 24.78 34.57 -0.11
C GLY A 50 25.72 33.37 -0.38
N SER A 51 25.88 32.45 0.58
CA SER A 51 26.73 31.24 0.45
C SER A 51 26.16 30.20 -0.52
N MET A 52 24.87 30.32 -0.87
CA MET A 52 24.20 29.49 -1.88
C MET A 52 24.38 30.03 -3.31
N ASN A 53 24.91 31.26 -3.48
CA ASN A 53 25.26 31.80 -4.80
C ASN A 53 26.64 31.33 -5.29
N ASP A 54 27.43 30.76 -4.39
CA ASP A 54 28.75 30.22 -4.71
C ASP A 54 28.65 28.79 -5.25
N THR A 55 29.76 28.26 -5.79
CA THR A 55 29.82 26.89 -6.29
C THR A 55 29.98 25.87 -5.16
N PRO A 56 29.65 24.58 -5.38
CA PRO A 56 29.75 23.55 -4.34
C PRO A 56 31.17 23.36 -3.75
N ALA A 57 32.23 23.71 -4.49
CA ALA A 57 33.61 23.33 -4.22
C ALA A 57 34.48 24.38 -3.48
N GLU A 58 33.95 25.53 -3.04
CA GLU A 58 34.78 26.55 -2.42
C GLU A 58 35.33 26.10 -1.04
N THR A 59 36.64 25.84 -0.97
CA THR A 59 37.40 25.69 0.27
C THR A 59 38.21 26.95 0.53
N GLY A 60 37.58 27.96 1.13
CA GLY A 60 38.28 29.10 1.73
C GLY A 60 37.83 30.46 1.21
N THR A 61 37.84 31.44 2.14
CA THR A 61 37.40 32.82 1.94
C THR A 61 37.85 33.39 0.59
N ALA A 62 36.91 33.67 -0.29
CA ALA A 62 37.15 34.43 -1.51
C ALA A 62 37.95 35.70 -1.16
N ASN A 63 39.11 35.86 -1.79
CA ASN A 63 39.97 37.00 -1.58
C ASN A 63 39.20 38.27 -1.99
N TRP A 64 39.17 39.29 -1.13
CA TRP A 64 38.20 40.41 -1.15
C TRP A 64 38.23 41.33 -2.39
N PHE A 65 38.97 40.99 -3.45
CA PHE A 65 39.29 41.87 -4.58
C PHE A 65 38.97 41.33 -5.99
N ASP A 66 38.54 40.08 -6.18
CA ASP A 66 38.10 39.62 -7.52
C ASP A 66 36.57 39.60 -7.62
N LEU A 67 36.01 40.73 -8.06
CA LEU A 67 34.57 41.05 -8.07
C LEU A 67 33.90 40.84 -9.44
N SER A 68 34.46 40.01 -10.33
CA SER A 68 33.73 39.55 -11.51
C SER A 68 32.97 38.26 -11.20
N ASN A 69 31.78 38.07 -11.76
CA ASN A 69 30.91 36.86 -11.72
C ASN A 69 31.59 35.60 -12.33
N SER A 70 32.86 35.36 -12.01
CA SER A 70 33.79 34.58 -12.82
C SER A 70 34.04 33.17 -12.33
N ASN A 71 33.49 32.73 -11.19
CA ASN A 71 33.75 31.38 -10.69
C ASN A 71 32.47 30.57 -10.47
N ILE A 72 31.34 30.99 -11.05
CA ILE A 72 30.05 30.27 -10.96
C ILE A 72 29.72 29.44 -12.21
N TRP A 73 30.59 29.45 -13.22
CA TRP A 73 30.35 28.76 -14.49
C TRP A 73 31.22 27.51 -14.60
N GLY A 74 30.61 26.39 -15.00
CA GLY A 74 31.27 25.10 -15.14
C GLY A 74 30.93 24.41 -16.46
N THR A 75 31.30 23.13 -16.55
CA THR A 75 30.92 22.25 -17.67
C THR A 75 29.41 21.99 -17.68
N SER A 76 28.91 21.31 -18.72
CA SER A 76 27.51 20.86 -18.77
C SER A 76 27.10 19.99 -17.58
N SER A 77 28.05 19.33 -16.93
CA SER A 77 27.83 18.49 -15.75
C SER A 77 28.06 19.23 -14.43
N CYS A 78 28.42 20.52 -14.46
CA CYS A 78 28.84 21.27 -13.28
C CYS A 78 30.01 20.67 -12.51
N ASP A 79 30.85 19.92 -13.21
CA ASP A 79 32.15 19.46 -12.72
C ASP A 79 33.18 20.60 -12.79
N PRO A 80 34.15 20.62 -11.87
CA PRO A 80 35.27 21.54 -11.96
C PRO A 80 36.15 21.22 -13.17
N ASP A 81 36.39 22.20 -14.06
CA ASP A 81 37.23 22.06 -15.26
C ASP A 81 38.58 22.76 -15.09
N TYR A 82 39.54 22.02 -14.55
CA TYR A 82 40.91 22.47 -14.34
C TYR A 82 41.73 22.60 -15.63
N THR A 83 41.29 21.97 -16.71
CA THR A 83 41.93 22.00 -18.04
C THR A 83 41.68 23.32 -18.76
N ASN A 84 40.60 24.01 -18.40
CA ASN A 84 40.15 25.24 -19.02
C ASN A 84 40.25 26.48 -18.09
N CYS A 85 41.44 26.78 -17.56
CA CYS A 85 41.66 27.96 -16.70
C CYS A 85 42.41 29.13 -17.40
N PRO A 86 42.05 30.41 -17.22
CA PRO A 86 42.82 31.53 -17.76
C PRO A 86 44.23 31.60 -17.15
N GLU A 87 45.27 31.91 -17.95
CA GLU A 87 46.57 32.29 -17.40
C GLU A 87 46.49 33.71 -16.81
N THR A 88 46.91 33.90 -15.55
CA THR A 88 46.98 35.24 -14.95
C THR A 88 48.39 35.51 -14.41
N TYR A 89 48.86 36.76 -14.53
CA TYR A 89 50.14 37.19 -13.97
C TYR A 89 49.96 37.58 -12.50
N HIS A 90 50.51 36.78 -11.59
CA HIS A 90 50.61 37.18 -10.18
C HIS A 90 51.84 38.10 -10.00
N TYR A 91 51.60 39.39 -9.78
CA TYR A 91 52.64 40.42 -9.59
C TYR A 91 53.60 40.13 -8.42
N PHE A 92 53.24 39.23 -7.50
CA PHE A 92 54.00 38.98 -6.27
C PHE A 92 55.08 37.89 -6.39
N PHE A 93 55.02 37.01 -7.40
CA PHE A 93 55.97 35.88 -7.54
C PHE A 93 56.65 35.77 -8.90
N LEU A 94 56.33 36.67 -9.86
CA LEU A 94 56.92 36.68 -11.21
C LEU A 94 56.92 35.31 -11.93
N THR A 95 55.95 34.46 -11.60
CA THR A 95 55.70 33.17 -12.28
C THR A 95 54.24 33.14 -12.74
N LYS A 96 54.01 32.58 -13.94
CA LYS A 96 52.65 32.28 -14.40
C LYS A 96 52.10 31.15 -13.54
N VAL A 97 51.00 31.41 -12.84
CA VAL A 97 50.27 30.38 -12.09
C VAL A 97 48.87 30.30 -12.72
N TRP A 98 48.44 29.08 -13.01
CA TRP A 98 47.07 28.81 -13.43
C TRP A 98 46.18 29.01 -12.20
N ASP A 99 45.35 30.06 -12.17
CA ASP A 99 44.50 30.38 -11.01
C ASP A 99 43.20 29.57 -11.07
N CYS A 100 43.28 28.28 -10.73
CA CYS A 100 42.13 27.40 -10.56
C CYS A 100 41.83 27.14 -9.08
N ARG A 101 42.05 28.10 -8.18
CA ARG A 101 41.87 27.90 -6.72
C ARG A 101 40.43 27.54 -6.29
N TYR A 102 39.46 27.63 -7.21
CA TYR A 102 38.03 27.40 -6.95
C TYR A 102 37.39 26.34 -7.86
N GLY A 103 38.14 25.60 -8.67
CA GLY A 103 37.61 24.51 -9.51
C GLY A 103 36.77 24.92 -10.73
N TYR A 104 36.23 26.14 -10.80
CA TYR A 104 35.31 26.59 -11.84
C TYR A 104 35.88 27.74 -12.71
N CYS A 105 35.37 27.91 -13.93
CA CYS A 105 35.95 28.78 -14.96
C CYS A 105 35.19 30.10 -15.19
N LYS A 106 35.90 31.10 -15.74
CA LYS A 106 35.41 32.47 -15.97
C LYS A 106 34.50 32.63 -17.18
N GLN A 107 33.29 33.17 -16.93
CA GLN A 107 32.30 33.53 -17.96
C GLN A 107 32.95 34.38 -19.06
N GLY A 108 32.73 34.00 -20.32
CA GLY A 108 33.20 34.75 -21.48
C GLY A 108 34.67 34.58 -21.84
N ILE A 109 35.47 33.83 -21.06
CA ILE A 109 36.89 33.57 -21.38
C ILE A 109 37.08 32.23 -22.10
N ARG A 110 36.20 31.24 -21.90
CA ARG A 110 36.30 29.93 -22.57
C ARG A 110 34.96 29.40 -23.04
N ALA A 111 34.96 28.81 -24.24
CA ALA A 111 33.76 28.35 -24.93
C ALA A 111 33.06 27.15 -24.25
N ALA A 112 33.78 26.35 -23.46
CA ALA A 112 33.23 25.18 -22.77
C ALA A 112 32.48 25.51 -21.45
N CYS A 113 32.53 26.77 -20.99
CA CYS A 113 32.01 27.21 -19.70
C CYS A 113 30.71 28.01 -19.86
N ASN A 114 29.60 27.30 -20.07
CA ASN A 114 28.30 27.89 -20.44
C ASN A 114 27.15 27.56 -19.48
N LYS A 115 27.38 26.74 -18.44
CA LYS A 115 26.34 26.36 -17.45
C LYS A 115 26.60 27.02 -16.10
N ASN A 116 25.55 27.59 -15.49
CA ASN A 116 25.60 28.15 -14.14
C ASN A 116 25.56 27.02 -13.11
N CYS A 117 26.64 26.92 -12.34
CA CYS A 117 26.93 25.86 -11.37
C CYS A 117 26.99 26.39 -9.94
N SER A 118 26.41 27.55 -9.67
CA SER A 118 26.09 27.96 -8.30
C SER A 118 25.19 26.91 -7.63
N LYS A 119 25.32 26.75 -6.30
CA LYS A 119 24.45 25.86 -5.52
C LYS A 119 22.97 26.18 -5.79
N MET A 120 22.62 27.46 -5.86
CA MET A 120 21.31 27.96 -6.27
C MET A 120 20.79 27.38 -7.60
N ALA A 121 21.62 27.42 -8.64
CA ALA A 121 21.24 26.96 -9.97
C ALA A 121 21.09 25.44 -10.03
N ILE A 122 21.97 24.71 -9.33
CA ILE A 122 21.87 23.25 -9.18
C ILE A 122 20.56 22.87 -8.49
N LEU A 123 20.26 23.52 -7.36
CA LEU A 123 19.04 23.27 -6.59
C LEU A 123 17.76 23.47 -7.40
N LYS A 124 17.68 24.56 -8.19
CA LYS A 124 16.52 24.82 -9.06
C LYS A 124 16.31 23.69 -10.06
N ARG A 125 17.38 23.20 -10.69
CA ARG A 125 17.29 22.08 -11.65
C ARG A 125 16.95 20.77 -10.97
N SER A 126 17.50 20.49 -9.78
CA SER A 126 17.13 19.30 -9.01
C SER A 126 15.65 19.28 -8.64
N ILE A 127 15.09 20.42 -8.21
CA ILE A 127 13.65 20.53 -7.92
C ILE A 127 12.83 20.38 -9.21
N PHE A 128 13.25 20.99 -10.32
CA PHE A 128 12.59 20.80 -11.61
C PHE A 128 12.54 19.32 -12.02
N SER A 129 13.67 18.62 -11.95
CA SER A 129 13.77 17.20 -12.32
C SER A 129 12.89 16.28 -11.46
N VAL A 130 12.52 16.72 -10.26
CA VAL A 130 11.62 15.96 -9.37
C VAL A 130 10.15 16.32 -9.63
N LEU A 131 9.86 17.59 -9.94
CA LEU A 131 8.52 18.07 -10.27
C LEU A 131 8.09 17.70 -11.70
N ASP A 132 9.02 17.48 -12.63
CA ASP A 132 8.82 16.93 -13.98
C ASP A 132 8.85 15.40 -13.90
N SER A 133 7.78 14.86 -13.31
CA SER A 133 7.71 13.49 -12.82
C SER A 133 7.69 12.46 -13.95
N ASP A 134 7.15 12.82 -15.11
CA ASP A 134 7.10 11.99 -16.31
C ASP A 134 8.33 12.20 -17.24
N ASN A 135 9.27 13.06 -16.83
CA ASN A 135 10.49 13.45 -17.55
C ASN A 135 10.24 13.94 -18.99
N ASN A 136 9.09 14.54 -19.26
CA ASN A 136 8.78 15.08 -20.58
C ASN A 136 9.44 16.46 -20.82
N GLY A 137 10.10 17.02 -19.80
CA GLY A 137 10.76 18.32 -19.82
C GLY A 137 9.81 19.48 -19.55
N VAL A 138 8.61 19.22 -19.03
CA VAL A 138 7.49 20.17 -18.87
C VAL A 138 6.70 19.88 -17.59
N ILE A 139 6.81 20.75 -16.59
CA ILE A 139 5.94 20.70 -15.40
C ILE A 139 4.53 21.16 -15.79
N ASN A 140 3.52 20.32 -15.58
CA ASN A 140 2.12 20.56 -15.88
C ASN A 140 1.18 19.90 -14.83
N ASP A 141 -0.14 19.87 -15.05
CA ASP A 141 -1.10 19.28 -14.10
C ASP A 141 -0.98 17.75 -14.01
N ALA A 142 -0.51 17.05 -15.04
CA ALA A 142 -0.31 15.60 -15.01
C ALA A 142 0.79 15.17 -14.03
N ASP A 143 1.79 16.02 -13.82
CA ASP A 143 2.85 15.77 -12.83
C ASP A 143 2.34 15.76 -11.40
N TYR A 144 1.28 16.51 -11.14
CA TYR A 144 0.65 16.57 -9.83
C TYR A 144 -0.03 15.24 -9.46
N ASP A 145 -0.72 14.61 -10.42
CA ASP A 145 -1.38 13.32 -10.20
C ASP A 145 -0.35 12.19 -10.08
N HIS A 146 0.78 12.31 -10.77
CA HIS A 146 1.85 11.31 -10.75
C HIS A 146 2.69 11.31 -9.47
N LEU A 147 2.94 12.47 -8.83
CA LEU A 147 3.75 12.55 -7.61
C LEU A 147 3.00 12.28 -6.31
N GLY A 148 1.67 12.37 -6.29
CA GLY A 148 0.86 12.06 -5.11
C GLY A 148 1.09 12.96 -3.87
N ILE A 149 1.81 14.08 -3.99
CA ILE A 149 2.15 15.02 -2.89
C ILE A 149 1.73 16.44 -3.30
N LYS A 150 1.27 17.30 -2.39
CA LYS A 150 1.15 18.75 -2.68
C LYS A 150 2.37 19.50 -2.19
N PHE A 151 3.08 20.18 -3.08
CA PHE A 151 4.25 20.97 -2.70
C PHE A 151 3.90 22.44 -2.47
N GLY A 152 4.54 23.06 -1.50
CA GLY A 152 4.58 24.52 -1.33
C GLY A 152 6.03 25.01 -1.36
N TYR A 153 6.21 26.31 -1.52
CA TYR A 153 7.55 26.90 -1.64
C TYR A 153 7.74 28.13 -0.74
N MET A 154 8.74 28.07 0.14
CA MET A 154 9.09 29.15 1.07
C MET A 154 10.57 29.58 0.93
N ARG A 155 10.80 30.90 0.81
CA ARG A 155 12.13 31.52 0.73
C ARG A 155 12.25 32.85 1.49
N LEU A 156 13.48 33.33 1.67
CA LEU A 156 13.82 34.69 2.13
C LEU A 156 14.04 35.63 0.94
N LYS A 157 13.54 36.88 1.00
CA LYS A 157 13.72 37.91 -0.05
C LYS A 157 14.45 39.14 0.52
N ASP A 158 15.51 39.61 -0.14
CA ASP A 158 16.08 40.94 0.08
C ASP A 158 15.26 41.97 -0.73
N ALA A 159 15.01 43.15 -0.16
CA ALA A 159 13.98 44.09 -0.61
C ALA A 159 14.24 44.74 -1.99
N VAL A 160 15.31 44.39 -2.72
CA VAL A 160 15.77 45.21 -3.86
C VAL A 160 15.94 44.49 -5.21
N LYS A 161 16.09 43.17 -5.36
CA LYS A 161 16.37 42.59 -6.71
C LYS A 161 15.84 41.17 -6.98
N ASP A 162 15.47 40.94 -8.25
CA ASP A 162 14.99 39.68 -8.87
C ASP A 162 16.17 38.75 -9.25
N ASP A 163 15.93 37.43 -9.30
CA ASP A 163 16.92 36.35 -9.52
C ASP A 163 17.74 36.53 -10.80
N GLN A 164 17.18 37.18 -11.82
CA GLN A 164 17.85 37.38 -13.11
C GLN A 164 18.79 38.60 -13.12
N SER A 165 18.61 39.54 -12.17
CA SER A 165 19.33 40.81 -12.15
C SER A 165 20.67 40.78 -11.39
N ALA A 166 20.95 39.68 -10.66
CA ALA A 166 22.26 39.42 -10.07
C ALA A 166 23.31 38.99 -11.13
N ILE A 167 22.85 38.43 -12.25
CA ILE A 167 23.72 37.83 -13.27
C ILE A 167 24.24 38.89 -14.27
N ASN A 168 23.48 39.96 -14.54
CA ASN A 168 23.65 40.77 -15.75
C ASN A 168 23.99 42.26 -15.59
N ASN A 169 24.24 42.79 -14.38
CA ASN A 169 24.56 44.22 -14.25
C ASN A 169 25.82 44.53 -13.43
N TRP A 170 26.71 45.32 -14.05
CA TRP A 170 27.97 45.89 -13.56
C TRP A 170 27.82 46.85 -12.35
N VAL A 171 27.08 46.46 -11.32
CA VAL A 171 26.85 47.31 -10.14
C VAL A 171 27.24 46.57 -8.87
N PHE A 172 28.53 46.74 -8.54
CA PHE A 172 29.22 46.63 -7.26
C PHE A 172 28.57 45.76 -6.15
N PRO A 173 29.12 44.57 -5.86
CA PRO A 173 28.64 43.72 -4.76
C PRO A 173 29.02 44.21 -3.35
N TYR A 174 29.93 45.18 -3.17
CA TYR A 174 30.33 45.64 -1.85
C TYR A 174 30.78 47.12 -1.84
N GLY A 175 30.11 47.96 -1.04
CA GLY A 175 30.65 49.24 -0.54
C GLY A 175 30.15 50.53 -1.18
N THR A 176 29.16 51.18 -0.54
CA THR A 176 29.19 52.57 -0.02
C THR A 176 27.75 53.02 0.28
N MET A 177 27.38 53.06 1.56
CA MET A 177 26.28 53.91 2.02
C MET A 177 26.75 55.37 1.92
N LEU A 178 26.44 56.04 0.81
CA LEU A 178 26.35 57.50 0.83
C LEU A 178 24.98 57.88 1.42
N TYR A 179 25.03 58.86 2.32
CA TYR A 179 24.01 59.35 3.25
C TYR A 179 22.53 59.28 2.80
N PRO A 180 21.59 59.07 3.75
CA PRO A 180 20.17 58.94 3.48
C PRO A 180 19.55 60.33 3.31
N LEU A 181 19.12 60.65 2.10
CA LEU A 181 18.16 61.72 1.89
C LEU A 181 17.05 61.16 1.00
N ILE A 182 15.83 61.14 1.55
CA ILE A 182 14.53 60.80 0.93
C ILE A 182 14.30 59.26 0.89
N SER A 183 13.39 58.62 1.62
CA SER A 183 12.27 59.01 2.49
C SER A 183 12.07 57.89 3.54
N ARG A 184 11.40 58.21 4.66
CA ARG A 184 11.26 57.36 5.86
C ARG A 184 10.29 56.16 5.73
N TYR A 185 10.18 55.51 4.59
CA TYR A 185 9.37 54.31 4.42
C TYR A 185 10.11 53.27 3.57
N ASP A 186 10.44 52.15 4.19
CA ASP A 186 11.07 50.92 3.67
C ASP A 186 12.58 50.93 3.33
N PRO A 187 13.39 50.40 4.27
CA PRO A 187 14.37 49.39 3.91
C PRO A 187 14.43 48.29 4.98
N LEU A 188 13.62 47.22 4.86
CA LEU A 188 13.63 46.06 5.77
C LEU A 188 13.67 44.73 5.00
N PRO A 189 14.47 43.71 5.42
CA PRO A 189 14.40 42.36 4.86
C PRO A 189 13.13 41.65 5.35
N TYR A 190 12.28 41.20 4.42
CA TYR A 190 11.04 40.48 4.73
C TYR A 190 11.15 38.99 4.35
N THR A 191 10.88 38.08 5.29
CA THR A 191 10.56 36.68 4.97
C THR A 191 9.16 36.61 4.36
N ARG A 192 9.02 36.10 3.13
CA ARG A 192 7.75 36.09 2.39
C ARG A 192 7.52 34.72 1.75
N VAL A 193 6.38 34.10 2.04
CA VAL A 193 5.92 32.93 1.26
C VAL A 193 5.49 33.43 -0.10
N VAL A 194 6.11 32.88 -1.15
CA VAL A 194 5.89 33.33 -2.52
C VAL A 194 4.68 32.63 -3.13
N LYS A 195 4.49 31.32 -2.85
CA LYS A 195 3.41 30.47 -3.38
C LYS A 195 3.10 29.30 -2.42
N GLY A 196 1.82 28.99 -2.22
CA GLY A 196 1.34 28.09 -1.18
C GLY A 196 1.13 26.65 -1.67
N ILE A 197 0.95 25.72 -0.73
CA ILE A 197 0.69 24.28 -1.01
C ILE A 197 -0.60 24.05 -1.84
N SER A 198 -1.45 25.06 -1.99
CA SER A 198 -2.67 25.03 -2.81
C SER A 198 -2.47 25.37 -4.29
N ASP A 199 -1.28 25.81 -4.71
CA ASP A 199 -1.00 26.23 -6.08
C ASP A 199 -0.53 25.04 -6.94
N ASN A 200 -0.82 25.04 -8.24
CA ASN A 200 -0.33 23.99 -9.17
C ASN A 200 1.19 24.06 -9.32
N TYR A 201 1.86 22.94 -9.64
CA TYR A 201 3.32 22.86 -9.67
C TYR A 201 3.98 23.84 -10.65
N TYR A 202 3.42 24.03 -11.85
CA TYR A 202 3.92 25.04 -12.79
C TYR A 202 3.71 26.46 -12.28
N ASN A 203 2.62 26.71 -11.56
CA ASN A 203 2.42 28.00 -10.91
C ASN A 203 3.47 28.18 -9.82
N LEU A 204 3.72 27.17 -8.99
CA LEU A 204 4.76 27.14 -7.95
C LEU A 204 6.16 27.43 -8.50
N TYR A 205 6.55 26.72 -9.56
CA TYR A 205 7.91 26.79 -10.12
C TYR A 205 8.12 27.98 -11.06
N CYS A 206 7.16 28.32 -11.93
CA CYS A 206 7.38 29.24 -13.06
C CYS A 206 6.71 30.61 -12.97
N GLY A 207 5.75 30.81 -12.07
CA GLY A 207 5.08 32.11 -11.89
C GLY A 207 3.58 32.07 -12.15
N ASN A 208 2.86 33.11 -11.70
CA ASN A 208 1.40 33.16 -11.80
C ASN A 208 0.92 33.22 -13.26
N GLY A 209 -0.03 32.35 -13.61
CA GLY A 209 -0.71 32.37 -14.92
C GLY A 209 -0.07 31.50 -15.99
N ALA A 210 0.98 30.75 -15.65
CA ALA A 210 1.46 29.66 -16.50
C ALA A 210 0.43 28.51 -16.49
N THR A 211 0.37 27.72 -17.56
CA THR A 211 -0.37 26.42 -17.60
C THR A 211 0.57 25.23 -17.72
N SER A 212 1.85 25.49 -18.03
CA SER A 212 2.95 24.56 -18.09
C SER A 212 4.28 25.32 -18.16
N CYS A 213 5.41 24.68 -17.87
CA CYS A 213 6.72 25.29 -18.13
C CYS A 213 7.90 24.31 -18.22
N GLN A 214 8.91 24.71 -18.99
CA GLN A 214 10.14 23.94 -19.27
C GLN A 214 11.31 24.38 -18.37
N ALA A 215 12.33 23.51 -18.23
CA ALA A 215 13.52 23.74 -17.38
C ALA A 215 14.23 25.08 -17.62
N ASP A 216 14.24 25.53 -18.89
CA ASP A 216 14.93 26.75 -19.34
C ASP A 216 14.00 27.97 -19.53
N SER A 217 12.74 27.87 -19.09
CA SER A 217 11.79 28.99 -19.20
C SER A 217 12.34 30.21 -18.46
N PRO A 218 12.51 31.39 -19.11
CA PRO A 218 12.98 32.58 -18.40
C PRO A 218 11.94 32.91 -17.32
N PRO A 219 12.35 33.19 -16.07
CA PRO A 219 11.41 33.59 -15.04
C PRO A 219 10.65 34.81 -15.56
N GLN A 220 9.34 34.68 -15.71
CA GLN A 220 8.51 35.81 -16.10
C GLN A 220 8.71 36.89 -15.03
N ILE A 221 9.13 38.08 -15.45
CA ILE A 221 9.21 39.25 -14.59
C ILE A 221 7.79 39.52 -14.08
N ILE A 222 7.49 39.12 -12.84
CA ILE A 222 6.22 39.46 -12.20
C ILE A 222 6.29 40.95 -11.89
N THR A 223 5.58 41.77 -12.67
CA THR A 223 5.59 43.24 -12.53
C THR A 223 4.73 43.75 -11.36
N ASP A 224 3.99 42.86 -10.69
CA ASP A 224 3.06 43.21 -9.62
C ASP A 224 3.65 42.96 -8.23
N PHE A 225 4.27 44.01 -7.70
CA PHE A 225 4.85 44.10 -6.35
C PHE A 225 3.88 43.71 -5.21
N TRP A 226 2.56 43.75 -5.45
CA TRP A 226 1.51 43.57 -4.44
C TRP A 226 0.90 42.16 -4.38
N ASN A 227 1.04 41.35 -5.43
CA ASN A 227 0.33 40.06 -5.56
C ASN A 227 1.17 38.82 -5.20
N GLU A 228 2.35 39.01 -4.60
CA GLU A 228 3.33 37.95 -4.37
C GLU A 228 3.44 37.51 -2.87
N CYS A 229 2.47 37.83 -2.00
CA CYS A 229 2.62 37.81 -0.51
C CYS A 229 1.59 36.95 0.25
N ILE A 230 2.05 36.11 1.19
CA ILE A 230 1.33 35.81 2.44
C ILE A 230 1.86 36.73 3.54
N THR A 231 0.98 37.49 4.19
CA THR A 231 1.31 38.24 5.40
C THR A 231 0.93 37.43 6.63
N ALA A 232 1.89 37.24 7.54
CA ALA A 232 1.59 37.19 8.97
C ALA A 232 2.19 38.46 9.54
N TYR A 233 1.34 39.47 9.79
CA TYR A 233 1.72 40.67 10.52
C TYR A 233 2.24 40.24 11.90
N ASP A 234 3.54 40.39 12.14
CA ASP A 234 4.08 40.48 13.48
C ASP A 234 4.50 41.93 13.66
N THR A 235 3.95 42.58 14.67
CA THR A 235 4.25 43.97 15.04
C THR A 235 5.61 44.13 15.69
N ASP A 236 6.40 43.05 15.85
CA ASP A 236 7.82 43.12 16.18
C ASP A 236 8.61 43.72 15.01
N THR A 237 8.52 45.05 14.98
CA THR A 237 9.26 45.99 14.16
C THR A 237 10.75 45.64 14.18
N ILE A 238 11.27 45.18 13.03
CA ILE A 238 12.71 45.16 12.75
C ILE A 238 13.14 46.64 12.59
N TRP A 239 13.17 47.41 13.68
CA TRP A 239 13.66 48.79 13.69
C TRP A 239 14.95 48.83 14.48
N SER A 240 16.05 48.41 13.86
CA SER A 240 17.35 48.97 14.23
C SER A 240 18.31 48.94 13.05
N SER A 241 18.69 50.15 12.70
CA SER A 241 19.59 50.59 11.66
C SER A 241 21.04 50.17 11.91
N SER A 242 21.80 50.17 10.82
CA SER A 242 23.22 50.57 10.75
C SER A 242 24.35 49.63 11.18
N SER A 243 24.12 48.31 11.37
CA SER A 243 25.24 47.39 11.64
C SER A 243 25.10 45.97 11.09
N MET A 244 24.50 45.78 9.91
CA MET A 244 24.81 44.59 9.09
C MET A 244 26.19 44.79 8.47
N GLY A 245 27.23 44.69 9.31
CA GLY A 245 28.61 44.70 8.87
C GLY A 245 28.91 43.42 8.10
N GLY A 246 28.90 43.51 6.76
CA GLY A 246 29.63 42.62 5.86
C GLY A 246 29.07 41.20 5.62
N LYS A 247 28.66 40.95 4.37
CA LYS A 247 28.76 39.68 3.60
C LYS A 247 27.90 38.47 4.04
N GLY A 248 27.03 37.98 3.13
CA GLY A 248 26.53 36.60 3.05
C GLY A 248 25.84 35.98 4.28
N SER A 249 24.70 36.52 4.74
CA SER A 249 24.03 36.09 5.99
C SER A 249 22.77 35.21 5.82
N THR A 250 22.64 34.06 6.54
CA THR A 250 21.43 33.18 6.52
C THR A 250 20.60 33.25 7.82
N PRO A 251 19.32 33.66 7.80
CA PRO A 251 18.45 33.59 8.98
C PRO A 251 17.63 32.27 9.04
N LEU A 252 18.31 31.11 9.09
CA LEU A 252 17.72 29.77 8.97
C LEU A 252 16.66 29.49 10.06
N ALA A 253 16.94 29.85 11.31
CA ALA A 253 15.98 29.74 12.41
C ALA A 253 14.71 30.58 12.17
N THR A 254 14.83 31.74 11.53
CA THR A 254 13.68 32.60 11.20
C THR A 254 12.80 31.92 10.17
N LEU A 255 13.41 31.31 9.15
CA LEU A 255 12.72 30.61 8.09
C LEU A 255 11.90 29.43 8.63
N LEU A 256 12.49 28.60 9.50
CA LEU A 256 11.80 27.47 10.14
C LEU A 256 10.68 27.91 11.08
N LYS A 257 10.85 29.00 11.83
CA LYS A 257 9.77 29.59 12.64
C LYS A 257 8.58 29.99 11.77
N LYS A 258 8.83 30.62 10.63
CA LYS A 258 7.77 31.02 9.69
C LYS A 258 7.11 29.81 9.02
N ALA A 259 7.87 28.77 8.70
CA ALA A 259 7.33 27.48 8.26
C ALA A 259 6.36 26.90 9.29
N ASN A 260 6.72 26.92 10.58
CA ASN A 260 5.86 26.44 11.66
C ASN A 260 4.54 27.21 11.73
N ILE A 261 4.59 28.55 11.69
CA ILE A 261 3.40 29.39 11.70
C ILE A 261 2.51 29.10 10.48
N TYR A 262 3.10 28.98 9.28
CA TYR A 262 2.36 28.70 8.05
C TYR A 262 1.63 27.36 8.11
N LEU A 263 2.35 26.29 8.46
CA LEU A 263 1.78 24.94 8.55
C LEU A 263 0.74 24.87 9.67
N THR A 264 0.98 25.53 10.81
CA THR A 264 0.00 25.64 11.91
C THR A 264 -1.27 26.35 11.49
N ASN A 265 -1.17 27.48 10.79
CA ASN A 265 -2.34 28.17 10.27
C ASN A 265 -3.10 27.33 9.24
N ARG A 266 -2.38 26.58 8.39
CA ARG A 266 -3.01 25.70 7.41
C ARG A 266 -3.70 24.51 8.07
N THR A 267 -3.06 23.90 9.06
CA THR A 267 -3.68 22.90 9.93
C THR A 267 -4.92 23.46 10.61
N ASN A 268 -4.88 24.68 11.16
CA ASN A 268 -6.05 25.31 11.78
C ASN A 268 -7.18 25.61 10.77
N ALA A 269 -6.84 26.03 9.55
CA ALA A 269 -7.81 26.27 8.48
C ALA A 269 -8.48 24.96 8.02
N GLU A 270 -7.71 23.87 7.92
CA GLU A 270 -8.24 22.54 7.66
C GLU A 270 -9.08 22.02 8.84
N LEU A 271 -8.67 22.28 10.09
CA LEU A 271 -9.48 21.95 11.27
C LEU A 271 -10.81 22.72 11.32
N ALA A 272 -10.85 23.95 10.77
CA ALA A 272 -12.06 24.76 10.69
C ALA A 272 -13.04 24.30 9.60
N ASN A 273 -12.55 23.63 8.55
CA ASN A 273 -13.35 23.03 7.50
C ASN A 273 -12.73 21.69 7.06
N PRO A 274 -12.86 20.64 7.89
CA PRO A 274 -12.19 19.38 7.64
C PRO A 274 -12.78 18.69 6.42
N ASP A 275 -11.91 18.02 5.66
CA ASP A 275 -12.33 17.12 4.60
C ASP A 275 -13.29 16.06 5.20
N PRO A 276 -14.47 15.82 4.57
CA PRO A 276 -15.41 14.81 5.05
C PRO A 276 -14.76 13.43 5.19
N CYS A 277 -13.67 13.16 4.48
CA CYS A 277 -12.95 11.91 4.45
C CYS A 277 -11.74 11.76 5.37
N GLY A 278 -11.59 12.69 6.31
CA GLY A 278 -11.05 12.31 7.61
C GLY A 278 -9.65 12.79 7.95
N GLY A 279 -9.41 14.10 7.87
CA GLY A 279 -8.46 14.75 8.78
C GLY A 279 -7.62 15.87 8.17
N VAL A 280 -6.79 16.47 9.02
CA VAL A 280 -5.76 17.41 8.61
C VAL A 280 -4.73 16.66 7.78
N LYS A 281 -4.44 17.14 6.57
CA LYS A 281 -3.40 16.54 5.72
C LYS A 281 -2.09 16.51 6.47
N LYS A 282 -1.38 15.38 6.40
CA LYS A 282 -0.03 15.31 6.95
C LYS A 282 0.88 16.27 6.21
N LYS A 283 1.57 17.09 7.00
CA LYS A 283 2.40 18.19 6.54
C LYS A 283 3.84 17.92 6.91
N PHE A 284 4.72 18.06 5.93
CA PHE A 284 6.14 17.81 6.03
C PHE A 284 6.90 19.07 5.64
N VAL A 285 8.12 19.20 6.17
CA VAL A 285 9.07 20.24 5.77
C VAL A 285 10.26 19.55 5.11
N ILE A 286 10.63 20.04 3.93
CA ILE A 286 11.88 19.67 3.25
C ILE A 286 12.79 20.90 3.28
N LEU A 287 13.73 20.90 4.22
CA LEU A 287 14.74 21.94 4.33
C LEU A 287 15.93 21.61 3.43
N ILE A 288 16.36 22.58 2.64
CA ILE A 288 17.58 22.47 1.83
C ILE A 288 18.50 23.64 2.16
N SER A 289 19.71 23.35 2.66
CA SER A 289 20.67 24.35 3.15
C SER A 289 22.11 23.85 3.09
N ASP A 290 23.09 24.75 3.01
CA ASP A 290 24.50 24.42 3.21
C ASP A 290 24.93 24.43 4.69
N GLY A 291 23.99 24.70 5.61
CA GLY A 291 24.21 24.70 7.05
C GLY A 291 24.95 25.93 7.58
N GLU A 292 25.25 26.92 6.74
CA GLU A 292 25.93 28.15 7.15
C GLU A 292 24.94 29.20 7.69
N ASP A 293 24.99 29.49 9.00
CA ASP A 293 24.26 30.60 9.63
C ASP A 293 25.24 31.69 10.07
N THR A 294 25.21 32.80 9.35
CA THR A 294 26.16 33.92 9.39
C THR A 294 25.56 35.17 10.05
N THR A 295 24.36 35.09 10.64
CA THR A 295 23.80 36.20 11.44
C THR A 295 24.21 36.13 12.91
N ALA A 296 24.96 37.11 13.42
CA ALA A 296 25.41 37.11 14.80
C ALA A 296 24.27 37.41 15.81
N CYS A 297 24.20 36.62 16.88
CA CYS A 297 23.38 36.92 18.07
C CYS A 297 23.86 38.15 18.87
N ASP A 298 25.03 38.71 18.56
CA ASP A 298 25.69 39.79 19.29
C ASP A 298 26.02 40.96 18.32
N THR A 299 26.12 42.20 18.81
CA THR A 299 26.25 43.44 18.01
C THR A 299 27.58 43.61 17.25
N GLY A 300 28.44 42.60 17.22
CA GLY A 300 29.72 42.60 16.50
C GLY A 300 29.79 41.40 15.55
N GLY A 301 29.76 41.66 14.24
CA GLY A 301 29.72 40.65 13.19
C GLY A 301 30.96 39.73 13.14
N SER A 302 30.96 38.67 13.95
CA SER A 302 31.83 37.52 13.77
C SER A 302 31.02 36.29 13.36
N SER A 303 31.51 35.61 12.32
CA SER A 303 31.04 34.35 11.72
C SER A 303 30.66 33.26 12.73
N SER A 304 29.55 32.55 12.45
CA SER A 304 29.20 31.21 12.94
C SER A 304 29.40 30.93 14.45
N ASN A 305 28.69 31.64 15.32
CA ASN A 305 28.72 31.33 16.75
C ASN A 305 27.78 30.16 17.12
N GLU A 306 28.14 29.39 18.17
CA GLU A 306 27.36 28.27 18.73
C GLU A 306 25.87 28.58 18.89
N LYS A 307 25.54 29.84 19.24
CA LYS A 307 24.20 30.31 19.55
C LYS A 307 23.23 30.20 18.34
N THR A 308 23.71 30.45 17.13
CA THR A 308 22.86 30.45 15.92
C THR A 308 22.53 29.03 15.46
N ARG A 309 23.52 28.13 15.45
CA ARG A 309 23.32 26.70 15.15
C ARG A 309 22.31 26.06 16.10
N ARG A 310 22.42 26.37 17.39
CA ARG A 310 21.45 25.93 18.41
C ARG A 310 20.04 26.43 18.14
N SER A 311 19.90 27.68 17.70
CA SER A 311 18.60 28.25 17.34
C SER A 311 17.96 27.51 16.16
N SER A 312 18.73 27.17 15.13
CA SER A 312 18.24 26.41 13.96
C SER A 312 17.78 24.99 14.33
N VAL A 313 18.56 24.26 15.13
CA VAL A 313 18.15 22.95 15.67
C VAL A 313 16.90 23.05 16.55
N THR A 314 16.81 24.08 17.39
CA THR A 314 15.64 24.31 18.24
C THR A 314 14.39 24.58 17.41
N MET A 315 14.49 25.32 16.30
CA MET A 315 13.33 25.56 15.43
C MET A 315 12.91 24.32 14.65
N ALA A 316 13.85 23.48 14.22
CA ALA A 316 13.53 22.16 13.65
C ALA A 316 12.80 21.28 14.68
N LYS A 317 13.26 21.27 15.93
CA LYS A 317 12.56 20.61 17.04
C LYS A 317 11.16 21.16 17.26
N ASN A 318 10.97 22.47 17.24
CA ASN A 318 9.66 23.09 17.44
C ASN A 318 8.66 22.73 16.32
N LEU A 319 9.14 22.53 15.09
CA LEU A 319 8.32 21.99 14.00
C LEU A 319 7.90 20.55 14.28
N ALA A 320 8.83 19.70 14.71
CA ALA A 320 8.55 18.31 15.08
C ALA A 320 7.61 18.21 16.28
N ASP A 321 7.81 19.02 17.32
CA ASP A 321 6.94 19.12 18.49
C ASP A 321 5.53 19.62 18.11
N ALA A 322 5.42 20.41 17.04
CA ALA A 322 4.15 20.85 16.45
C ALA A 322 3.52 19.80 15.51
N GLY A 323 4.14 18.62 15.35
CA GLY A 323 3.64 17.51 14.54
C GLY A 323 4.13 17.48 13.09
N TYR A 324 5.07 18.36 12.71
CA TYR A 324 5.62 18.42 11.35
C TYR A 324 7.03 17.82 11.30
N LYS A 325 7.19 16.72 10.57
CA LYS A 325 8.51 16.13 10.33
C LYS A 325 9.35 17.05 9.42
N VAL A 326 10.64 17.20 9.73
CA VAL A 326 11.57 18.08 9.02
C VAL A 326 12.71 17.28 8.40
N PHE A 327 12.57 16.95 7.11
CA PHE A 327 13.65 16.37 6.33
C PHE A 327 14.69 17.44 6.01
N VAL A 328 15.97 17.09 6.10
CA VAL A 328 17.08 18.02 5.90
C VAL A 328 18.01 17.51 4.80
N ILE A 329 18.17 18.29 3.73
CA ILE A 329 19.17 18.09 2.69
C ILE A 329 20.28 19.11 2.90
N GLY A 330 21.49 18.62 3.18
CA GLY A 330 22.71 19.41 3.27
C GLY A 330 23.40 19.50 1.91
N PHE A 331 23.79 20.69 1.46
CA PHE A 331 24.40 20.86 0.14
C PHE A 331 25.79 21.51 0.13
N GLY A 332 26.80 20.78 -0.35
CA GLY A 332 28.16 21.29 -0.63
C GLY A 332 29.24 20.21 -0.59
N SER A 333 30.16 20.21 -1.57
CA SER A 333 31.19 19.16 -1.75
C SER A 333 32.40 19.27 -0.79
N SER A 334 32.39 20.26 0.11
CA SER A 334 33.42 20.45 1.14
C SER A 334 32.84 21.02 2.44
N MET A 335 31.58 20.65 2.76
CA MET A 335 30.89 21.16 3.94
C MET A 335 31.68 20.86 5.23
N PRO A 336 32.07 21.88 6.02
CA PRO A 336 32.66 21.70 7.35
C PRO A 336 31.87 20.74 8.23
N GLU A 337 32.60 19.93 9.01
CA GLU A 337 32.04 18.97 9.97
C GLU A 337 31.07 19.64 10.96
N THR A 338 31.32 20.90 11.31
CA THR A 338 30.42 21.69 12.16
C THR A 338 29.05 21.96 11.53
N GLN A 339 28.98 22.11 10.22
CA GLN A 339 27.72 22.30 9.49
C GLN A 339 27.01 20.96 9.29
N LYS A 340 27.75 19.90 8.91
CA LYS A 340 27.22 18.54 8.79
C LYS A 340 26.57 18.07 10.09
N ASN A 341 27.24 18.24 11.23
CA ASN A 341 26.69 17.88 12.53
C ASN A 341 25.44 18.71 12.87
N THR A 342 25.45 20.01 12.56
CA THR A 342 24.27 20.87 12.76
C THR A 342 23.06 20.37 11.98
N LEU A 343 23.23 20.05 10.69
CA LEU A 343 22.16 19.54 9.82
C LEU A 343 21.64 18.18 10.30
N ASN A 344 22.54 17.26 10.70
CA ASN A 344 22.15 15.98 11.29
C ASN A 344 21.33 16.17 12.59
N TRP A 345 21.74 17.10 13.46
CA TRP A 345 20.97 17.44 14.66
C TRP A 345 19.61 18.07 14.32
N MET A 346 19.53 18.86 13.25
CA MET A 346 18.25 19.39 12.77
C MET A 346 17.32 18.29 12.27
N ALA A 347 17.83 17.30 11.52
CA ALA A 347 17.04 16.15 11.06
C ALA A 347 16.61 15.25 12.23
N TYR A 348 17.52 14.94 13.15
CA TYR A 348 17.24 14.13 14.34
C TYR A 348 16.13 14.74 15.20
N TYR A 349 16.27 16.03 15.57
CA TYR A 349 15.21 16.71 16.33
C TYR A 349 14.00 17.07 15.47
N GLY A 350 14.16 17.11 14.15
CA GLY A 350 13.11 17.18 13.15
C GLY A 350 12.28 15.90 13.02
N GLY A 351 12.67 14.81 13.70
CA GLY A 351 11.96 13.53 13.70
C GLY A 351 12.11 12.73 12.40
N THR A 352 13.22 12.91 11.68
CA THR A 352 13.54 12.23 10.43
C THR A 352 14.95 11.67 10.43
N ASP A 353 15.20 10.66 9.60
CA ASP A 353 16.51 10.07 9.36
C ASP A 353 16.77 9.83 7.86
N ASN A 354 18.01 9.47 7.53
CA ASN A 354 18.41 9.07 6.20
C ASN A 354 18.58 7.54 6.16
N PRO A 355 17.63 6.78 5.56
CA PRO A 355 17.67 5.32 5.57
C PRO A 355 18.83 4.75 4.74
N ASN A 356 19.49 5.59 3.94
CA ASN A 356 20.63 5.20 3.11
C ASN A 356 21.96 5.23 3.88
N GLU A 357 21.96 5.71 5.13
CA GLU A 357 23.15 5.81 5.97
C GLU A 357 22.89 5.23 7.37
N ALA A 358 23.92 4.62 7.97
CA ALA A 358 23.79 4.07 9.31
C ALA A 358 23.80 5.20 10.36
N ASN A 359 22.78 5.23 11.22
CA ASN A 359 22.68 6.18 12.31
C ASN A 359 23.76 5.96 13.37
N THR A 360 24.53 7.01 13.68
CA THR A 360 25.35 7.03 14.90
C THR A 360 24.46 7.29 16.11
N SER A 361 24.65 6.55 17.21
CA SER A 361 23.86 6.78 18.43
C SER A 361 24.03 8.22 18.94
N PRO A 362 22.92 8.93 19.24
CA PRO A 362 23.01 10.31 19.72
C PRO A 362 23.72 10.33 21.08
N MET A 363 24.75 11.16 21.20
CA MET A 363 25.44 11.35 22.47
C MET A 363 24.49 12.02 23.48
N PRO A 364 24.34 11.50 24.71
CA PRO A 364 23.39 12.04 25.71
C PRO A 364 23.64 13.49 26.13
N SER A 365 24.77 14.08 25.72
CA SER A 365 25.25 15.39 26.15
C SER A 365 24.59 16.57 25.44
N TYR A 366 23.97 16.38 24.27
CA TYR A 366 23.32 17.48 23.55
C TYR A 366 21.83 17.60 23.92
N ASN A 367 21.45 18.79 24.39
CA ASN A 367 20.06 19.16 24.66
C ASN A 367 19.77 20.55 24.06
N PRO A 368 18.94 20.68 23.01
CA PRO A 368 18.65 21.96 22.37
C PRO A 368 17.97 22.97 23.31
N ALA A 369 17.30 22.50 24.37
CA ALA A 369 16.64 23.34 25.38
C ALA A 369 17.56 23.81 26.52
N ALA A 370 18.76 23.25 26.69
CA ALA A 370 19.62 23.53 27.84
C ALA A 370 20.24 24.94 27.78
N GLY A 371 20.02 25.79 28.79
CA GLY A 371 20.67 27.11 28.89
C GLY A 371 19.99 28.26 28.13
N LEU A 372 18.74 28.06 27.68
CA LEU A 372 17.87 29.13 27.17
C LEU A 372 17.24 29.91 28.35
N THR A 373 18.08 30.55 29.19
CA THR A 373 17.59 31.53 30.17
C THR A 373 17.62 32.92 29.54
N SER A 374 16.63 33.75 29.88
CA SER A 374 16.33 35.06 29.30
C SER A 374 17.42 36.12 29.49
N SER A 375 18.57 35.95 28.86
CA SER A 375 19.66 36.93 28.83
C SER A 375 19.88 37.38 27.39
N GLY A 376 19.21 38.47 27.00
CA GLY A 376 19.38 39.15 25.72
C GLY A 376 18.47 38.62 24.61
N THR A 377 17.37 39.34 24.35
CA THR A 377 16.58 39.16 23.13
C THR A 377 17.25 39.92 21.98
N TRP A 378 17.65 39.20 20.93
CA TRP A 378 17.94 39.83 19.63
C TRP A 378 16.86 39.39 18.65
N ARG A 379 16.11 40.36 18.09
CA ARG A 379 15.01 40.12 17.13
C ARG A 379 13.94 39.11 17.60
N GLY A 380 13.68 39.04 18.92
CA GLY A 380 12.66 38.15 19.50
C GLY A 380 13.12 36.69 19.75
N TYR A 381 14.43 36.41 19.67
CA TYR A 381 15.00 35.08 19.89
C TYR A 381 15.87 35.02 21.16
N ASN A 382 15.77 33.90 21.91
CA ASN A 382 16.67 33.59 23.03
C ASN A 382 17.97 33.00 22.49
N CYS A 383 18.97 33.85 22.29
CA CYS A 383 20.34 33.43 22.04
C CYS A 383 20.95 33.00 23.39
N GLY A 384 20.81 31.73 23.77
CA GLY A 384 21.23 31.21 25.09
C GLY A 384 22.67 31.61 25.51
N SER A 385 22.92 31.64 26.83
CA SER A 385 24.12 32.25 27.44
C SER A 385 25.25 31.30 27.85
N SER A 386 25.33 30.08 27.29
CA SER A 386 26.33 29.08 27.71
C SER A 386 27.26 28.68 26.56
N SER A 387 28.55 28.64 26.86
CA SER A 387 29.59 27.97 26.07
C SER A 387 29.62 26.49 26.43
N GLY A 388 29.46 25.58 25.47
CA GLY A 388 29.73 24.15 25.66
C GLY A 388 28.62 23.17 25.26
N ASN A 389 27.62 23.59 24.49
CA ASN A 389 26.53 22.73 23.99
C ASN A 389 26.26 23.03 22.50
N ASP A 390 27.33 23.14 21.72
CA ASP A 390 27.28 23.48 20.31
C ASP A 390 27.01 22.23 19.46
N PRO A 391 25.87 22.16 18.72
CA PRO A 391 25.58 21.02 17.85
C PRO A 391 26.64 20.84 16.76
N GLY A 392 27.38 21.88 16.37
CA GLY A 392 28.47 21.74 15.41
C GLY A 392 29.70 21.03 15.98
N SER A 393 29.87 21.00 17.30
CA SER A 393 30.99 20.34 17.98
C SER A 393 30.66 18.92 18.47
N ILE A 394 29.40 18.50 18.34
CA ILE A 394 28.91 17.21 18.83
C ILE A 394 28.55 16.35 17.62
N THR A 395 29.36 15.34 17.36
CA THR A 395 29.22 14.48 16.18
C THR A 395 27.89 13.72 16.16
N LEU A 396 27.19 13.80 15.04
CA LEU A 396 26.02 13.00 14.71
C LEU A 396 25.96 12.80 13.20
N ALA A 397 25.75 11.56 12.75
CA ALA A 397 25.67 11.17 11.35
C ALA A 397 24.53 10.18 11.09
N GLY A 398 24.11 10.08 9.83
CA GLY A 398 23.05 9.19 9.35
C GLY A 398 21.64 9.81 9.32
N TYR A 399 21.47 11.07 9.72
CA TYR A 399 20.14 11.70 9.83
C TYR A 399 19.79 12.66 8.69
N ALA A 400 20.74 13.48 8.23
CA ALA A 400 20.54 14.40 7.11
C ALA A 400 21.02 13.80 5.78
N TYR A 401 20.42 14.21 4.67
CA TYR A 401 20.86 13.84 3.32
C TYR A 401 21.94 14.82 2.86
N VAL A 402 23.20 14.45 2.99
CA VAL A 402 24.30 15.30 2.52
C VAL A 402 24.51 15.03 1.03
N SER A 403 24.51 16.09 0.22
CA SER A 403 24.62 16.03 -1.23
C SER A 403 25.71 16.99 -1.72
N GLU A 404 26.39 16.60 -2.79
CA GLU A 404 27.50 17.36 -3.39
C GLU A 404 27.18 17.83 -4.81
N ASN A 405 26.23 17.17 -5.48
CA ASN A 405 25.88 17.39 -6.87
C ASN A 405 24.36 17.29 -7.11
N GLU A 406 23.95 17.60 -8.34
CA GLU A 406 22.55 17.65 -8.77
C GLU A 406 21.82 16.30 -8.57
N ASN A 407 22.49 15.19 -8.91
CA ASN A 407 21.93 13.84 -8.84
C ASN A 407 21.68 13.39 -7.40
N GLU A 408 22.61 13.69 -6.49
CA GLU A 408 22.45 13.35 -5.07
C GLU A 408 21.28 14.11 -4.43
N ILE A 409 21.07 15.38 -4.79
CA ILE A 409 19.88 16.14 -4.35
C ILE A 409 18.61 15.49 -4.90
N VAL A 410 18.58 15.11 -6.18
CA VAL A 410 17.42 14.42 -6.78
C VAL A 410 17.14 13.09 -6.08
N ASN A 411 18.17 12.32 -5.74
CA ASN A 411 18.04 11.06 -5.01
C ASN A 411 17.54 11.26 -3.59
N ALA A 412 18.07 12.26 -2.88
CA ALA A 412 17.59 12.65 -1.56
C ALA A 412 16.12 13.05 -1.60
N LEU A 413 15.73 13.89 -2.57
CA LEU A 413 14.34 14.30 -2.76
C LEU A 413 13.40 13.12 -3.04
N LYS A 414 13.80 12.19 -3.92
CA LYS A 414 13.03 10.96 -4.20
C LYS A 414 12.91 10.07 -2.96
N SER A 415 13.97 9.96 -2.14
CA SER A 415 13.95 9.23 -0.86
C SER A 415 13.02 9.83 0.17
N ILE A 416 13.04 11.16 0.27
CA ILE A 416 12.17 11.91 1.15
C ILE A 416 10.71 11.80 0.68
N MET A 417 10.45 11.90 -0.62
CA MET A 417 9.11 11.74 -1.19
C MET A 417 8.57 10.33 -0.98
N GLY A 418 9.40 9.31 -1.17
CA GLY A 418 9.06 7.92 -0.84
C GLY A 418 8.62 7.79 0.62
N GLN A 419 9.36 8.36 1.56
CA GLN A 419 8.99 8.34 2.99
C GLN A 419 7.73 9.19 3.33
N ILE A 420 7.48 10.27 2.58
CA ILE A 420 6.27 11.09 2.72
C ILE A 420 5.04 10.30 2.24
N ILE A 421 5.19 9.60 1.12
CA ILE A 421 4.20 8.70 0.51
C ILE A 421 3.98 7.49 1.42
N GLU A 422 5.03 6.80 1.88
CA GLU A 422 4.96 5.64 2.80
C GLU A 422 4.17 5.94 4.07
N ALA A 423 4.25 7.17 4.55
CA ALA A 423 3.45 7.56 5.70
C ALA A 423 1.94 7.45 5.39
N ALA A 424 1.51 7.67 4.14
CA ALA A 424 0.16 8.02 3.68
C ALA A 424 -0.71 6.90 3.06
N TYR A 425 -0.23 5.67 2.82
CA TYR A 425 -0.99 4.66 2.04
C TYR A 425 -1.60 3.47 2.81
N SER A 426 -2.56 2.82 2.15
CA SER A 426 -3.72 2.08 2.63
C SER A 426 -3.56 0.55 2.77
N PHE A 427 -4.48 -0.05 3.53
CA PHE A 427 -4.34 -1.35 4.22
C PHE A 427 -5.10 -2.49 3.54
N THR A 428 -4.72 -3.71 3.93
CA THR A 428 -5.55 -4.91 3.73
C THR A 428 -5.75 -5.69 5.02
N GLN A 429 -6.62 -6.69 4.96
CA GLN A 429 -7.21 -7.37 6.11
C GLN A 429 -6.15 -8.05 6.99
N THR A 430 -6.36 -8.00 8.31
CA THR A 430 -5.41 -8.50 9.31
C THR A 430 -5.76 -9.89 9.83
N SER A 431 -4.74 -10.71 10.10
CA SER A 431 -4.88 -12.09 10.59
C SER A 431 -4.43 -12.21 12.05
N ILE A 432 -5.31 -12.74 12.90
CA ILE A 432 -5.06 -12.99 14.33
C ILE A 432 -5.61 -14.35 14.68
N GLN A 433 -4.91 -15.11 15.52
CA GLN A 433 -5.43 -16.37 16.02
C GLN A 433 -6.70 -16.20 16.86
N THR A 434 -7.65 -17.10 16.63
CA THR A 434 -8.85 -17.27 17.45
C THR A 434 -8.53 -17.61 18.91
N VAL A 435 -7.53 -18.48 19.16
CA VAL A 435 -7.10 -18.86 20.52
C VAL A 435 -5.60 -18.59 20.64
N ARG A 436 -5.23 -17.61 21.47
CA ARG A 436 -3.83 -17.26 21.71
C ARG A 436 -3.15 -18.36 22.52
N THR A 437 -1.89 -18.63 22.17
CA THR A 437 -0.95 -19.41 22.98
C THR A 437 0.32 -18.58 23.20
N SER A 438 1.16 -18.97 24.14
CA SER A 438 2.44 -18.30 24.40
C SER A 438 3.34 -18.27 23.17
N ASP A 439 3.27 -19.30 22.32
CA ASP A 439 3.99 -19.39 21.05
C ASP A 439 3.35 -18.56 19.93
N GLU A 440 2.06 -18.21 20.02
CA GLU A 440 1.29 -17.57 18.95
C GLU A 440 0.44 -16.38 19.41
N ASN A 441 1.07 -15.54 20.24
CA ASN A 441 0.46 -14.32 20.76
C ASN A 441 0.77 -13.10 19.86
N TYR A 442 0.45 -13.22 18.57
CA TYR A 442 0.83 -12.26 17.53
C TYR A 442 -0.34 -11.86 16.63
N LEU A 443 -0.23 -10.66 16.07
CA LEU A 443 -1.02 -10.13 14.96
C LEU A 443 -0.17 -10.16 13.70
N TYR A 444 -0.77 -10.50 12.57
CA TYR A 444 -0.17 -10.37 11.25
C TYR A 444 -0.99 -9.38 10.42
N GLU A 445 -0.31 -8.39 9.85
CA GLU A 445 -0.93 -7.30 9.10
C GLU A 445 -0.32 -7.26 7.70
N ALA A 446 -1.19 -7.34 6.70
CA ALA A 446 -0.83 -7.09 5.31
C ALA A 446 -1.15 -5.64 4.95
N SER A 447 -0.24 -5.01 4.21
CA SER A 447 -0.40 -3.64 3.73
C SER A 447 0.34 -3.46 2.42
N PHE A 448 0.03 -2.44 1.65
CA PHE A 448 0.77 -2.12 0.45
C PHE A 448 0.88 -0.61 0.26
N TYR A 449 1.74 -0.20 -0.66
CA TYR A 449 1.79 1.18 -1.13
C TYR A 449 1.72 1.21 -2.64
N THR A 450 1.05 2.25 -3.15
CA THR A 450 0.99 2.52 -4.58
C THR A 450 2.15 3.42 -4.96
N LEU A 451 2.76 3.17 -6.12
CA LEU A 451 3.81 4.02 -6.69
C LEU A 451 3.24 5.04 -7.71
N GLY A 452 1.95 5.38 -7.58
CA GLY A 452 1.19 6.10 -8.59
C GLY A 452 0.66 5.18 -9.71
N GLU A 453 -0.04 5.75 -10.69
CA GLU A 453 -0.68 5.01 -11.80
C GLU A 453 0.30 4.40 -12.82
N GLN A 454 1.60 4.68 -12.70
CA GLN A 454 2.63 4.30 -13.67
C GLN A 454 3.50 3.11 -13.24
N ASP A 455 3.13 2.37 -12.19
CA ASP A 455 3.80 1.11 -11.87
C ASP A 455 2.83 -0.09 -11.96
N PRO A 456 3.14 -1.11 -12.79
CA PRO A 456 2.33 -2.32 -12.87
C PRO A 456 2.42 -3.20 -11.62
N LEU A 457 3.42 -2.99 -10.74
CA LEU A 457 3.60 -3.71 -9.49
C LEU A 457 3.59 -2.74 -8.30
N TRP A 458 2.56 -2.85 -7.46
CA TRP A 458 2.59 -2.17 -6.18
C TRP A 458 3.34 -3.00 -5.16
N ILE A 459 3.77 -2.34 -4.10
CA ILE A 459 4.71 -2.93 -3.17
C ILE A 459 4.00 -3.34 -1.90
N GLY A 460 4.11 -4.62 -1.54
CA GLY A 460 3.44 -5.19 -0.39
C GLY A 460 4.36 -5.46 0.79
N HIS A 461 3.73 -5.44 1.97
CA HIS A 461 4.32 -5.73 3.26
C HIS A 461 3.47 -6.76 4.00
N LEU A 462 4.13 -7.63 4.77
CA LEU A 462 3.49 -8.50 5.75
C LEU A 462 4.26 -8.36 7.06
N LYS A 463 3.63 -7.75 8.06
CA LYS A 463 4.24 -7.43 9.35
C LYS A 463 3.67 -8.30 10.45
N ARG A 464 4.52 -8.70 11.40
CA ARG A 464 4.10 -9.37 12.64
C ARG A 464 4.24 -8.41 13.81
N PHE A 465 3.21 -8.31 14.65
CA PHE A 465 3.24 -7.54 15.89
C PHE A 465 2.96 -8.43 17.08
N GLY A 466 3.71 -8.25 18.18
CA GLY A 466 3.37 -8.89 19.45
C GLY A 466 2.12 -8.28 20.08
N ILE A 467 1.36 -9.10 20.80
CA ILE A 467 0.22 -8.66 21.61
C ILE A 467 0.62 -8.67 23.09
N ASN A 468 0.49 -7.53 23.76
CA ASN A 468 0.79 -7.37 25.19
C ASN A 468 -0.19 -8.17 26.07
N ASP A 469 0.14 -8.30 27.35
CA ASP A 469 -0.71 -9.03 28.32
C ASP A 469 -2.10 -8.41 28.51
N ASP A 470 -2.23 -7.09 28.31
CA ASP A 470 -3.50 -6.36 28.37
C ASP A 470 -4.30 -6.43 27.05
N GLY A 471 -3.78 -7.13 26.04
CA GLY A 471 -4.39 -7.27 24.72
C GLY A 471 -4.13 -6.07 23.79
N THR A 472 -3.33 -5.08 24.19
CA THR A 472 -2.87 -4.04 23.26
C THR A 472 -1.81 -4.59 22.32
N ILE A 473 -1.73 -4.04 21.11
CA ILE A 473 -0.73 -4.44 20.10
C ILE A 473 0.53 -3.61 20.29
N LYS A 474 1.70 -4.21 20.14
CA LYS A 474 2.99 -3.50 20.19
C LYS A 474 3.06 -2.44 19.08
N ALA A 475 3.63 -1.28 19.40
CA ALA A 475 3.77 -0.17 18.45
C ALA A 475 4.76 -0.45 17.30
N THR A 476 5.68 -1.40 17.49
CA THR A 476 6.68 -1.78 16.48
C THR A 476 6.47 -3.22 16.04
N ALA A 477 6.51 -3.46 14.73
CA ALA A 477 6.53 -4.81 14.19
C ALA A 477 7.78 -5.55 14.67
N ASP A 478 7.64 -6.83 15.01
CA ASP A 478 8.78 -7.69 15.33
C ASP A 478 9.60 -8.00 14.06
N TRP A 479 8.94 -8.07 12.89
CA TRP A 479 9.55 -8.20 11.57
C TRP A 479 8.58 -7.77 10.46
N ASP A 480 9.14 -7.52 9.28
CA ASP A 480 8.44 -7.28 8.01
C ASP A 480 8.98 -8.25 6.94
N ALA A 481 8.12 -9.11 6.41
CA ALA A 481 8.50 -10.09 5.40
C ALA A 481 8.98 -9.44 4.10
N GLY A 482 8.44 -8.27 3.73
CA GLY A 482 8.87 -7.53 2.54
C GLY A 482 10.33 -7.09 2.64
N GLU A 483 10.72 -6.55 3.80
CA GLU A 483 12.10 -6.17 4.11
C GLU A 483 13.05 -7.37 4.17
N VAL A 484 12.61 -8.47 4.79
CA VAL A 484 13.41 -9.70 4.83
C VAL A 484 13.62 -10.23 3.40
N LEU A 485 12.59 -10.22 2.56
CA LEU A 485 12.66 -10.70 1.19
C LEU A 485 13.51 -9.78 0.30
N LYS A 486 13.41 -8.46 0.47
CA LYS A 486 14.28 -7.47 -0.18
C LYS A 486 15.75 -7.82 0.00
N ASN A 487 16.15 -8.14 1.23
CA ASN A 487 17.53 -8.48 1.58
C ASN A 487 17.93 -9.94 1.25
N THR A 488 16.98 -10.78 0.85
CA THR A 488 17.26 -12.18 0.51
C THR A 488 17.78 -12.29 -0.93
N SER A 489 18.97 -12.87 -1.11
CA SER A 489 19.50 -13.14 -2.46
C SER A 489 18.62 -14.13 -3.23
N ALA A 490 18.49 -13.91 -4.54
CA ALA A 490 17.73 -14.73 -5.46
C ALA A 490 18.09 -16.23 -5.38
N ASP A 491 19.34 -16.57 -5.06
CA ASP A 491 19.82 -17.96 -4.99
C ASP A 491 19.26 -18.73 -3.79
N TYR A 492 18.87 -18.03 -2.72
CA TYR A 492 18.30 -18.64 -1.51
C TYR A 492 16.77 -18.77 -1.56
N ARG A 493 16.12 -18.22 -2.59
CA ARG A 493 14.65 -18.28 -2.73
C ARG A 493 14.18 -19.60 -3.34
N THR A 494 13.22 -20.23 -2.67
CA THR A 494 12.58 -21.48 -3.12
C THR A 494 11.26 -21.16 -3.81
N ILE A 495 11.33 -20.75 -5.07
CA ILE A 495 10.15 -20.46 -5.90
C ILE A 495 9.79 -21.70 -6.72
N LYS A 496 8.52 -22.13 -6.64
CA LYS A 496 7.98 -23.31 -7.32
C LYS A 496 6.93 -22.93 -8.35
N THR A 497 6.80 -23.74 -9.39
CA THR A 497 5.70 -23.65 -10.36
C THR A 497 5.43 -25.04 -10.95
N LEU A 498 4.48 -25.12 -11.89
CA LEU A 498 4.11 -26.32 -12.61
C LEU A 498 4.23 -26.04 -14.12
N VAL A 499 4.84 -26.94 -14.88
CA VAL A 499 4.98 -26.76 -16.34
C VAL A 499 4.68 -28.02 -17.12
N ASP A 500 5.10 -29.17 -16.60
CA ASP A 500 4.76 -30.49 -17.11
C ASP A 500 4.15 -31.27 -15.93
N SER A 501 3.37 -32.33 -16.19
CA SER A 501 2.59 -33.08 -15.18
C SER A 501 3.41 -33.77 -14.07
N THR A 502 4.72 -33.50 -14.01
CA THR A 502 5.72 -34.08 -13.12
C THR A 502 5.97 -33.20 -11.89
N GLY A 503 4.93 -32.96 -11.08
CA GLY A 503 5.06 -32.28 -9.78
C GLY A 503 5.61 -30.86 -9.82
N LEU A 504 5.79 -30.26 -8.63
CA LEU A 504 6.32 -28.90 -8.52
C LEU A 504 7.79 -28.84 -8.90
N ILE A 505 8.12 -27.95 -9.84
CA ILE A 505 9.49 -27.68 -10.29
C ILE A 505 9.98 -26.33 -9.76
N SER A 506 11.30 -26.14 -9.70
CA SER A 506 11.86 -24.83 -9.32
C SER A 506 11.73 -23.82 -10.47
N PHE A 507 11.23 -22.62 -10.19
CA PHE A 507 11.14 -21.51 -11.14
C PHE A 507 12.54 -20.95 -11.42
N THR A 508 13.15 -21.41 -12.51
CA THR A 508 14.49 -21.01 -12.96
C THR A 508 14.53 -20.96 -14.47
N ALA A 509 15.42 -20.16 -15.05
CA ALA A 509 15.56 -20.05 -16.50
C ALA A 509 15.91 -21.40 -17.18
N ALA A 510 16.55 -22.32 -16.45
CA ALA A 510 16.88 -23.66 -16.95
C ALA A 510 15.65 -24.59 -17.05
N ASN A 511 14.66 -24.41 -16.19
CA ASN A 511 13.46 -25.25 -16.15
C ASN A 511 12.30 -24.70 -16.98
N LEU A 512 12.41 -23.47 -17.49
CA LEU A 512 11.35 -22.79 -18.24
C LEU A 512 11.73 -22.58 -19.72
N THR A 513 10.73 -22.66 -20.59
CA THR A 513 10.83 -22.28 -22.00
C THR A 513 10.50 -20.79 -22.20
N ASN A 514 10.87 -20.23 -23.35
CA ASN A 514 10.52 -18.84 -23.68
C ASN A 514 9.00 -18.68 -23.87
N SER A 515 8.33 -19.69 -24.43
CA SER A 515 6.87 -19.66 -24.62
C SER A 515 6.14 -19.60 -23.28
N GLN A 516 6.60 -20.30 -22.24
CA GLN A 516 5.96 -20.31 -20.92
C GLN A 516 5.92 -18.94 -20.23
N LEU A 517 6.84 -18.03 -20.56
CA LEU A 517 6.83 -16.64 -20.07
C LEU A 517 6.33 -15.64 -21.13
N ASP A 518 5.86 -16.14 -22.28
CA ASP A 518 5.42 -15.34 -23.44
C ASP A 518 6.45 -14.28 -23.88
N VAL A 519 7.71 -14.70 -23.98
CA VAL A 519 8.85 -13.87 -24.41
C VAL A 519 9.52 -14.42 -25.67
N ALA A 520 10.13 -13.54 -26.45
CA ALA A 520 10.70 -13.91 -27.76
C ALA A 520 12.08 -14.59 -27.66
N THR A 521 12.88 -14.27 -26.64
CA THR A 521 14.30 -14.68 -26.55
C THR A 521 14.65 -15.29 -25.20
N GLY A 522 15.75 -16.04 -25.17
CA GLY A 522 16.28 -16.62 -23.93
C GLY A 522 16.76 -15.56 -22.93
N ASP A 523 17.20 -14.41 -23.43
CA ASP A 523 17.64 -13.27 -22.61
C ASP A 523 16.44 -12.63 -21.90
N LEU A 524 15.36 -12.34 -22.61
CA LEU A 524 14.12 -11.83 -22.00
C LEU A 524 13.54 -12.81 -20.98
N LYS A 525 13.66 -14.12 -21.24
CA LYS A 525 13.28 -15.14 -20.26
C LYS A 525 14.14 -15.04 -19.00
N ALA A 526 15.45 -14.89 -19.16
CA ALA A 526 16.34 -14.68 -18.03
C ALA A 526 16.00 -13.41 -17.27
N ASP A 527 15.67 -12.30 -17.96
CA ASP A 527 15.28 -11.03 -17.34
C ASP A 527 14.01 -11.17 -16.50
N VAL A 528 12.95 -11.79 -17.03
CA VAL A 528 11.71 -12.05 -16.26
C VAL A 528 11.99 -12.92 -15.04
N VAL A 529 12.75 -14.01 -15.21
CA VAL A 529 13.10 -14.90 -14.09
C VAL A 529 13.93 -14.17 -13.04
N ASN A 530 14.91 -13.37 -13.48
CA ASN A 530 15.78 -12.60 -12.60
C ASN A 530 15.02 -11.52 -11.86
N PHE A 531 14.06 -10.85 -12.50
CA PHE A 531 13.18 -9.88 -11.85
C PHE A 531 12.33 -10.54 -10.76
N ILE A 532 11.64 -11.63 -11.07
CA ILE A 532 10.75 -12.30 -10.09
C ILE A 532 11.55 -12.89 -8.92
N ARG A 533 12.76 -13.42 -9.17
CA ARG A 533 13.61 -13.98 -8.11
C ARG A 533 14.37 -12.91 -7.34
N GLY A 534 14.92 -11.91 -8.03
CA GLY A 534 15.87 -10.91 -7.54
C GLY A 534 15.25 -9.58 -7.16
N GLY A 535 14.01 -9.35 -7.56
CA GLY A 535 13.34 -8.06 -7.47
C GLY A 535 13.80 -7.12 -8.57
N ASP A 536 13.41 -5.86 -8.42
CA ASP A 536 13.74 -4.83 -9.38
C ASP A 536 15.27 -4.67 -9.53
N VAL A 537 15.76 -4.73 -10.77
CA VAL A 537 17.21 -4.77 -11.06
C VAL A 537 17.79 -3.37 -11.14
N ALA A 538 18.92 -3.19 -10.46
CA ALA A 538 19.69 -1.95 -10.51
C ALA A 538 20.22 -1.67 -11.93
N TYR A 539 19.54 -0.83 -12.70
CA TYR A 539 20.19 -0.17 -13.83
C TYR A 539 20.93 1.07 -13.33
N ILE A 540 22.27 0.96 -13.26
CA ILE A 540 23.16 2.11 -13.01
C ILE A 540 23.12 2.99 -14.26
N THR A 541 22.23 3.98 -14.25
CA THR A 541 22.61 5.27 -14.84
C THR A 541 23.36 6.04 -13.78
N SER A 542 24.28 6.92 -14.18
CA SER A 542 25.10 7.75 -13.29
C SER A 542 24.30 8.65 -12.33
N ASP A 543 22.96 8.65 -12.41
CA ASP A 543 22.14 9.75 -11.91
C ASP A 543 20.98 9.31 -10.98
N ARG A 544 20.82 8.03 -10.60
CA ARG A 544 19.69 7.64 -9.72
C ARG A 544 19.98 6.52 -8.69
N ASN A 545 19.99 6.88 -7.41
CA ASN A 545 19.89 5.96 -6.27
C ASN A 545 18.41 5.86 -5.86
N TYR A 546 17.74 4.73 -6.14
CA TYR A 546 16.37 4.44 -5.73
C TYR A 546 16.30 3.52 -4.50
N ILE A 547 15.29 3.73 -3.66
CA ILE A 547 15.10 3.17 -2.31
C ILE A 547 14.52 1.73 -2.35
N TYR A 548 13.90 1.35 -3.47
CA TYR A 548 13.15 0.09 -3.63
C TYR A 548 13.87 -0.96 -4.48
N TYR A 549 15.16 -0.75 -4.79
CA TYR A 549 15.96 -1.76 -5.48
C TYR A 549 15.93 -3.10 -4.75
N GLY A 550 15.71 -4.16 -5.54
CA GLY A 550 15.62 -5.52 -5.03
C GLY A 550 14.37 -5.81 -4.20
N TRP A 551 13.34 -4.94 -4.19
CA TRP A 551 12.04 -5.31 -3.62
C TRP A 551 11.40 -6.44 -4.43
N LYS A 552 10.80 -7.40 -3.71
CA LYS A 552 10.35 -8.68 -4.30
C LYS A 552 8.91 -9.05 -3.96
N LEU A 553 8.32 -8.43 -2.95
CA LEU A 553 6.96 -8.75 -2.49
C LEU A 553 5.97 -7.76 -3.08
N GLY A 554 5.09 -8.25 -3.95
CA GLY A 554 3.99 -7.48 -4.51
C GLY A 554 2.91 -7.15 -3.48
N ASP A 555 2.00 -6.24 -3.83
CA ASP A 555 0.89 -5.89 -2.97
C ASP A 555 0.01 -7.10 -2.64
N ILE A 556 -0.35 -7.20 -1.35
CA ILE A 556 -1.27 -8.20 -0.82
C ILE A 556 -2.61 -7.50 -0.71
N TYR A 557 -3.45 -7.58 -1.76
CA TYR A 557 -4.65 -6.77 -1.87
C TYR A 557 -5.91 -7.47 -1.30
N HIS A 558 -6.53 -8.37 -2.06
CA HIS A 558 -7.74 -9.08 -1.62
C HIS A 558 -7.46 -10.37 -0.83
N THR A 559 -6.20 -10.80 -0.76
CA THR A 559 -5.81 -11.99 0.02
C THR A 559 -5.67 -11.66 1.50
N SER A 560 -6.35 -12.42 2.35
CA SER A 560 -6.11 -12.39 3.80
C SER A 560 -4.97 -13.35 4.19
N PRO A 561 -4.04 -12.97 5.09
CA PRO A 561 -3.00 -13.88 5.55
C PRO A 561 -3.57 -15.12 6.25
N GLN A 562 -3.23 -16.31 5.75
CA GLN A 562 -3.69 -17.59 6.26
C GLN A 562 -2.57 -18.30 7.03
N ALA A 563 -2.80 -18.57 8.31
CA ALA A 563 -1.84 -19.32 9.11
C ALA A 563 -1.99 -20.84 8.88
N VAL A 564 -0.86 -21.53 8.73
CA VAL A 564 -0.79 -23.00 8.72
C VAL A 564 0.14 -23.44 9.83
N GLY A 565 -0.45 -23.97 10.91
CA GLY A 565 0.28 -24.42 12.09
C GLY A 565 -0.12 -25.82 12.54
N THR A 566 0.26 -26.15 13.78
CA THR A 566 -0.04 -27.46 14.39
C THR A 566 -1.54 -27.71 14.29
N PRO A 567 -2.01 -28.88 13.79
CA PRO A 567 -3.43 -29.21 13.69
C PRO A 567 -4.18 -28.90 14.99
N ASN A 568 -5.43 -28.42 14.86
CA ASN A 568 -6.13 -27.75 15.96
C ASN A 568 -6.21 -28.61 17.23
N LEU A 569 -5.69 -28.10 18.34
CA LEU A 569 -5.67 -28.79 19.63
C LEU A 569 -7.08 -29.06 20.21
N LYS A 570 -8.06 -28.23 19.84
CA LYS A 570 -9.45 -28.31 20.29
C LYS A 570 -10.32 -29.20 19.40
N PHE A 571 -9.89 -29.53 18.19
CA PHE A 571 -10.62 -30.47 17.35
C PHE A 571 -10.43 -31.89 17.90
N ASN A 572 -11.54 -32.61 18.04
CA ASN A 572 -11.55 -34.02 18.36
C ASN A 572 -12.57 -34.68 17.44
N ASP A 573 -12.14 -35.66 16.65
CA ASP A 573 -13.05 -36.36 15.75
C ASP A 573 -13.86 -37.39 16.54
N LYS A 574 -15.06 -36.99 16.96
CA LYS A 574 -15.96 -37.84 17.76
C LYS A 574 -16.52 -39.04 16.98
N LEU A 575 -16.41 -39.02 15.66
CA LEU A 575 -16.91 -40.10 14.80
C LEU A 575 -15.89 -41.25 14.67
N ASP A 576 -14.61 -40.98 14.98
CA ASP A 576 -13.51 -41.92 14.85
C ASP A 576 -13.22 -42.65 16.17
N GLY A 577 -13.46 -43.96 16.19
CA GLY A 577 -13.15 -44.82 17.33
C GLY A 577 -11.65 -44.97 17.61
N ASN A 578 -10.78 -44.71 16.63
CA ASN A 578 -9.34 -44.89 16.73
C ASN A 578 -8.59 -43.64 17.20
N ASN A 579 -9.25 -42.48 17.27
CA ASN A 579 -8.65 -41.19 17.59
C ASN A 579 -7.40 -40.87 16.73
N ALA A 580 -7.44 -41.23 15.46
CA ALA A 580 -6.36 -41.08 14.48
C ALA A 580 -5.94 -39.63 14.26
N PHE A 581 -6.89 -38.69 14.33
CA PHE A 581 -6.58 -37.26 14.20
C PHE A 581 -5.62 -36.75 15.30
N SER A 582 -5.74 -37.28 16.53
CA SER A 582 -4.81 -36.96 17.62
C SER A 582 -3.38 -37.42 17.29
N VAL A 583 -3.25 -38.61 16.69
CA VAL A 583 -1.95 -39.14 16.23
C VAL A 583 -1.40 -38.30 15.08
N PHE A 584 -2.22 -37.97 14.07
CA PHE A 584 -1.87 -37.08 12.97
C PHE A 584 -1.33 -35.73 13.48
N ARG A 585 -2.03 -35.11 14.43
CA ARG A 585 -1.60 -33.85 15.06
C ARG A 585 -0.24 -33.96 15.73
N ASN A 586 -0.01 -35.02 16.50
CA ASN A 586 1.26 -35.23 17.19
C ASN A 586 2.42 -35.49 16.21
N ASN A 587 2.14 -36.08 15.05
CA ASN A 587 3.12 -36.26 13.98
C ASN A 587 3.41 -34.94 13.21
N ASN A 588 2.49 -33.97 13.29
CA ASN A 588 2.52 -32.72 12.52
C ASN A 588 2.59 -31.47 13.41
N ILE A 589 3.45 -31.48 14.44
CA ILE A 589 3.69 -30.31 15.29
C ILE A 589 4.41 -29.22 14.47
N ARG A 590 3.73 -28.09 14.27
CA ARG A 590 4.19 -26.92 13.51
C ARG A 590 4.03 -25.67 14.38
N THR A 591 5.11 -25.25 15.03
CA THR A 591 5.16 -24.12 15.96
C THR A 591 6.05 -23.02 15.38
N SER A 592 5.93 -21.80 15.93
CA SER A 592 6.91 -20.75 15.62
C SER A 592 8.30 -21.21 16.07
N ALA A 593 8.41 -21.76 17.28
CA ALA A 593 9.69 -22.22 17.85
C ALA A 593 10.44 -23.26 17.00
N ASN A 594 9.74 -24.19 16.34
CA ASN A 594 10.38 -25.19 15.49
C ASN A 594 10.51 -24.75 14.01
N GLY A 595 10.11 -23.51 13.68
CA GLY A 595 10.23 -22.92 12.36
C GLY A 595 9.34 -23.56 11.28
N LYS A 596 8.32 -24.35 11.68
CA LYS A 596 7.38 -24.99 10.76
C LYS A 596 6.02 -24.31 10.70
N ARG A 597 5.69 -23.39 11.59
CA ARG A 597 4.46 -22.60 11.43
C ARG A 597 4.66 -21.53 10.38
N LEU A 598 3.79 -21.52 9.37
CA LEU A 598 3.88 -20.61 8.23
C LEU A 598 2.69 -19.66 8.19
N MET A 599 2.94 -18.44 7.73
CA MET A 599 1.93 -17.48 7.31
C MET A 599 1.93 -17.42 5.79
N ILE A 600 0.79 -17.72 5.18
CA ILE A 600 0.63 -17.81 3.74
C ILE A 600 -0.12 -16.59 3.23
N VAL A 601 0.36 -15.96 2.16
CA VAL A 601 -0.26 -14.81 1.50
C VAL A 601 -0.16 -14.92 -0.01
N GLY A 602 -1.21 -14.51 -0.72
CA GLY A 602 -1.20 -14.25 -2.15
C GLY A 602 -0.77 -12.81 -2.41
N ALA A 603 0.07 -12.59 -3.43
CA ALA A 603 0.56 -11.28 -3.81
C ALA A 603 0.50 -11.07 -5.33
N ASN A 604 0.43 -9.80 -5.72
CA ASN A 604 0.34 -9.35 -7.10
C ASN A 604 1.70 -9.28 -7.83
N ASP A 605 2.73 -9.89 -7.27
CA ASP A 605 4.00 -10.22 -7.94
C ASP A 605 3.96 -11.60 -8.64
N GLY A 606 2.78 -12.22 -8.73
CA GLY A 606 2.59 -13.52 -9.36
C GLY A 606 2.64 -14.71 -8.41
N GLN A 607 2.86 -14.50 -7.11
CA GLN A 607 3.24 -15.56 -6.19
C GLN A 607 2.27 -15.71 -5.01
N LEU A 608 2.09 -16.95 -4.58
CA LEU A 608 1.69 -17.30 -3.22
C LEU A 608 2.94 -17.52 -2.39
N HIS A 609 3.15 -16.71 -1.37
CA HIS A 609 4.29 -16.79 -0.47
C HIS A 609 3.95 -17.52 0.82
N ALA A 610 4.90 -18.30 1.33
CA ALA A 610 4.84 -18.91 2.65
C ALA A 610 5.99 -18.38 3.51
N PHE A 611 5.68 -17.55 4.49
CA PHE A 611 6.67 -16.96 5.41
C PHE A 611 6.70 -17.68 6.73
N LYS A 612 7.91 -17.94 7.26
CA LYS A 612 8.07 -18.51 8.60
C LYS A 612 7.67 -17.47 9.64
N THR A 613 6.75 -17.87 10.49
CA THR A 613 6.19 -17.00 11.54
C THR A 613 7.23 -16.53 12.54
N ASN A 614 8.31 -17.28 12.77
CA ASN A 614 9.34 -16.94 13.76
C ASN A 614 10.20 -15.72 13.39
N ASN A 615 10.50 -15.52 12.10
CA ASN A 615 11.45 -14.50 11.65
C ASN A 615 11.08 -13.77 10.33
N GLY A 616 9.92 -14.07 9.73
CA GLY A 616 9.48 -13.46 8.47
C GLY A 616 10.22 -13.95 7.22
N SER A 617 11.13 -14.91 7.32
CA SER A 617 11.84 -15.45 6.15
C SER A 617 10.93 -16.33 5.29
N GLU A 618 11.05 -16.19 3.97
CA GLU A 618 10.31 -17.01 3.01
C GLU A 618 10.78 -18.48 3.09
N ALA A 619 9.85 -19.40 3.35
CA ALA A 619 10.09 -20.83 3.28
C ALA A 619 10.04 -21.33 1.82
N TRP A 620 9.02 -20.90 1.10
CA TRP A 620 8.81 -21.17 -0.32
C TRP A 620 7.77 -20.21 -0.89
N SER A 621 7.72 -20.10 -2.21
CA SER A 621 6.59 -19.49 -2.93
C SER A 621 6.15 -20.37 -4.10
N PHE A 622 4.91 -20.19 -4.54
CA PHE A 622 4.33 -20.91 -5.68
C PHE A 622 3.74 -19.92 -6.70
N ILE A 623 4.09 -20.08 -7.96
CA ILE A 623 3.53 -19.33 -9.09
C ILE A 623 2.56 -20.23 -9.85
N PRO A 624 1.26 -19.88 -9.88
CA PRO A 624 0.28 -20.59 -10.70
C PRO A 624 0.69 -20.64 -12.18
N PRO A 625 0.58 -21.80 -12.83
CA PRO A 625 1.08 -22.02 -14.18
C PRO A 625 0.41 -21.14 -15.25
N ASN A 626 -0.86 -20.80 -15.08
CA ASN A 626 -1.61 -19.91 -15.97
C ASN A 626 -1.20 -18.43 -15.85
N LEU A 627 -0.47 -18.05 -14.79
CA LEU A 627 0.02 -16.69 -14.59
C LEU A 627 1.44 -16.48 -15.10
N LEU A 628 2.16 -17.55 -15.49
CA LEU A 628 3.54 -17.48 -15.97
C LEU A 628 3.71 -16.53 -17.18
N THR A 629 2.77 -16.56 -18.12
CA THR A 629 2.78 -15.69 -19.31
C THR A 629 2.53 -14.22 -19.00
N SER A 630 1.93 -13.93 -17.84
CA SER A 630 1.62 -12.57 -17.40
C SER A 630 2.76 -11.91 -16.63
N LEU A 631 3.75 -12.68 -16.13
CA LEU A 631 4.88 -12.14 -15.35
C LEU A 631 5.70 -11.09 -16.10
N LYS A 632 5.74 -11.16 -17.43
CA LYS A 632 6.41 -10.15 -18.26
C LYS A 632 5.76 -8.75 -18.18
N ASN A 633 4.52 -8.65 -17.72
CA ASN A 633 3.80 -7.37 -17.60
C ASN A 633 4.25 -6.57 -16.38
N ILE A 634 4.84 -7.25 -15.37
CA ILE A 634 5.44 -6.60 -14.19
C ILE A 634 6.97 -6.61 -14.27
N ALA A 635 7.58 -7.57 -14.97
CA ALA A 635 9.03 -7.62 -15.10
C ALA A 635 9.54 -6.53 -16.04
N HIS A 636 10.35 -5.64 -15.49
CA HIS A 636 10.96 -4.56 -16.26
C HIS A 636 12.39 -4.32 -15.81
N THR A 637 13.24 -3.93 -16.76
CA THR A 637 14.60 -3.46 -16.49
C THR A 637 14.66 -1.93 -16.40
N SER A 638 13.54 -1.26 -16.71
CA SER A 638 13.27 0.17 -16.59
C SER A 638 11.77 0.39 -16.37
N HIS A 639 11.37 1.17 -15.37
CA HIS A 639 9.95 1.41 -15.03
C HIS A 639 9.11 1.80 -16.26
N PRO A 640 7.99 1.11 -16.53
CA PRO A 640 7.16 1.39 -17.69
C PRO A 640 6.15 2.51 -17.41
N THR A 641 6.15 3.58 -18.20
CA THR A 641 5.25 4.75 -18.00
C THR A 641 3.82 4.59 -18.51
N LEU A 642 3.41 3.39 -18.96
CA LEU A 642 2.11 3.17 -19.64
C LEU A 642 1.33 1.92 -19.19
N LEU A 643 1.90 1.06 -18.35
CA LEU A 643 1.19 -0.14 -17.86
C LEU A 643 0.56 0.16 -16.50
N THR A 644 -0.74 -0.07 -16.40
CA THR A 644 -1.47 0.00 -15.13
C THR A 644 -1.13 -1.20 -14.25
N HIS A 645 -1.45 -1.10 -12.96
CA HIS A 645 -1.38 -2.19 -12.00
C HIS A 645 -1.93 -3.52 -12.55
N GLN A 646 -1.23 -4.61 -12.24
CA GLN A 646 -1.56 -5.97 -12.67
C GLN A 646 -1.98 -6.82 -11.47
N TYR A 647 -3.10 -7.52 -11.59
CA TYR A 647 -3.55 -8.49 -10.59
C TYR A 647 -3.00 -9.89 -10.91
N PHE A 648 -2.56 -10.62 -9.89
CA PHE A 648 -2.10 -12.00 -10.00
C PHE A 648 -2.77 -12.89 -8.93
N VAL A 649 -2.09 -13.21 -7.83
CA VAL A 649 -2.67 -14.03 -6.76
C VAL A 649 -3.42 -13.11 -5.81
N ASP A 650 -4.63 -12.72 -6.24
CA ASP A 650 -5.47 -11.72 -5.57
C ASP A 650 -6.76 -12.32 -4.99
N GLY A 651 -6.78 -13.62 -4.70
CA GLY A 651 -7.97 -14.30 -4.17
C GLY A 651 -7.84 -14.70 -2.71
N PRO A 652 -8.95 -15.17 -2.09
CA PRO A 652 -8.91 -15.73 -0.76
C PRO A 652 -8.13 -17.06 -0.70
N LEU A 653 -7.68 -17.42 0.51
CA LEU A 653 -6.99 -18.67 0.82
C LEU A 653 -7.83 -19.49 1.78
N SER A 654 -7.79 -20.81 1.65
CA SER A 654 -8.45 -21.74 2.58
C SER A 654 -7.46 -22.80 3.03
N ALA A 655 -7.36 -23.06 4.33
CA ALA A 655 -6.52 -24.13 4.85
C ALA A 655 -7.30 -25.00 5.84
N ALA A 656 -7.20 -26.32 5.70
CA ALA A 656 -7.88 -27.26 6.58
C ALA A 656 -7.15 -28.60 6.68
N ASP A 657 -7.27 -29.25 7.84
CA ASP A 657 -6.94 -30.66 8.00
C ASP A 657 -8.14 -31.50 7.57
N ILE A 658 -7.93 -32.40 6.61
CA ILE A 658 -8.97 -33.20 5.97
C ILE A 658 -8.64 -34.69 6.05
N TRP A 659 -9.66 -35.54 5.97
CA TRP A 659 -9.49 -36.98 5.94
C TRP A 659 -9.98 -37.55 4.60
N LEU A 660 -9.17 -38.42 3.99
CA LEU A 660 -9.40 -38.94 2.63
C LEU A 660 -9.61 -40.46 2.58
N GLY A 661 -9.78 -41.10 3.74
CA GLY A 661 -10.07 -42.54 3.82
C GLY A 661 -11.51 -42.90 3.41
N SER A 662 -11.85 -44.17 3.57
CA SER A 662 -13.17 -44.72 3.17
C SER A 662 -14.08 -45.14 4.33
N ASP A 663 -13.52 -45.46 5.50
CA ASP A 663 -14.29 -45.80 6.71
C ASP A 663 -14.18 -44.70 7.77
N GLY A 664 -15.22 -43.87 7.88
CA GLY A 664 -15.26 -42.74 8.81
C GLY A 664 -15.29 -43.14 10.29
N SER A 665 -15.51 -44.42 10.61
CA SER A 665 -15.62 -44.90 12.00
C SER A 665 -14.30 -45.44 12.58
N SER A 666 -13.37 -45.84 11.71
CA SER A 666 -12.11 -46.48 12.08
C SER A 666 -10.95 -45.89 11.26
N LYS A 667 -10.62 -44.63 11.52
CA LYS A 667 -9.66 -43.88 10.69
C LYS A 667 -8.21 -44.26 11.00
N SER A 668 -7.31 -43.97 10.05
CA SER A 668 -5.85 -44.01 10.22
C SER A 668 -5.24 -42.62 10.17
N ALA A 669 -4.11 -42.42 10.86
CA ALA A 669 -3.42 -41.12 10.90
C ALA A 669 -2.84 -40.72 9.54
N ASP A 670 -2.46 -41.70 8.71
CA ASP A 670 -1.88 -41.48 7.38
C ASP A 670 -2.91 -41.09 6.32
N GLU A 671 -4.21 -41.17 6.65
CA GLU A 671 -5.32 -40.73 5.78
C GLU A 671 -5.68 -39.25 6.01
N TRP A 672 -5.08 -38.63 7.02
CA TRP A 672 -5.25 -37.21 7.30
C TRP A 672 -4.19 -36.40 6.55
N HIS A 673 -4.62 -35.28 5.98
CA HIS A 673 -3.80 -34.36 5.21
C HIS A 673 -4.09 -32.92 5.62
N SER A 674 -3.12 -32.02 5.49
CA SER A 674 -3.36 -30.57 5.58
C SER A 674 -3.37 -29.99 4.18
N TYR A 675 -4.52 -29.49 3.72
CA TYR A 675 -4.65 -28.87 2.39
C TYR A 675 -4.69 -27.35 2.50
N LEU A 676 -4.09 -26.71 1.50
CA LEU A 676 -4.15 -25.28 1.24
C LEU A 676 -4.74 -25.07 -0.16
N VAL A 677 -5.85 -24.35 -0.23
CA VAL A 677 -6.51 -23.98 -1.48
C VAL A 677 -6.32 -22.48 -1.69
N MET A 678 -5.77 -22.12 -2.84
CA MET A 678 -5.59 -20.75 -3.27
C MET A 678 -6.60 -20.43 -4.36
N ALA A 679 -7.23 -19.27 -4.26
CA ALA A 679 -7.96 -18.65 -5.36
C ALA A 679 -7.13 -17.51 -5.99
N GLU A 680 -7.26 -17.30 -7.29
CA GLU A 680 -6.52 -16.23 -8.00
C GLU A 680 -7.22 -14.86 -7.97
N GLY A 681 -8.47 -14.80 -7.49
CA GLY A 681 -9.28 -13.58 -7.52
C GLY A 681 -9.34 -12.97 -8.92
N ARG A 682 -8.90 -11.72 -9.06
CA ARG A 682 -8.90 -10.99 -10.33
C ARG A 682 -7.78 -11.38 -11.29
N GLY A 683 -6.64 -11.87 -10.80
CA GLY A 683 -5.52 -12.20 -11.69
C GLY A 683 -5.81 -13.37 -12.62
N GLY A 684 -6.71 -14.28 -12.21
CA GLY A 684 -7.16 -15.38 -13.05
C GLY A 684 -8.05 -14.95 -14.23
N ASN A 685 -8.55 -13.70 -14.29
CA ASN A 685 -9.59 -13.29 -15.25
C ASN A 685 -9.23 -13.55 -16.73
N GLN A 686 -8.01 -13.19 -17.14
CA GLN A 686 -7.59 -13.35 -18.55
C GLN A 686 -7.21 -14.80 -18.91
N ASN A 687 -6.67 -15.55 -17.94
CA ASN A 687 -6.14 -16.90 -18.14
C ASN A 687 -6.92 -17.94 -17.32
N LEU A 688 -8.23 -17.75 -17.20
CA LEU A 688 -9.10 -18.51 -16.29
C LEU A 688 -9.34 -19.96 -16.75
N TRP A 689 -9.23 -20.22 -18.05
CA TRP A 689 -9.56 -21.50 -18.66
C TRP A 689 -8.37 -22.06 -19.43
N GLY A 690 -7.86 -23.21 -19.00
CA GLY A 690 -6.75 -23.94 -19.58
C GLY A 690 -7.19 -24.97 -20.62
N LYS A 691 -6.40 -25.10 -21.68
CA LYS A 691 -6.51 -26.16 -22.68
C LYS A 691 -6.01 -27.51 -22.16
N TYR A 692 -5.01 -27.48 -21.29
CA TYR A 692 -4.39 -28.66 -20.69
C TYR A 692 -4.81 -28.81 -19.22
N SER A 693 -4.83 -30.05 -18.73
CA SER A 693 -5.16 -30.36 -17.34
C SER A 693 -4.15 -29.75 -16.38
N SER A 694 -4.56 -29.52 -15.13
CA SER A 694 -3.75 -28.80 -14.11
C SER A 694 -3.32 -27.40 -14.54
N CYS A 695 -3.96 -26.83 -15.56
CA CYS A 695 -3.74 -25.47 -16.02
C CYS A 695 -2.30 -25.15 -16.43
N ILE A 696 -1.60 -26.14 -16.99
CA ILE A 696 -0.22 -25.99 -17.45
C ILE A 696 -0.12 -25.48 -18.88
N CYS A 697 1.00 -24.84 -19.21
CA CYS A 697 1.52 -24.84 -20.56
C CYS A 697 2.68 -25.84 -20.67
N PRO A 698 2.46 -27.02 -21.29
CA PRO A 698 3.50 -28.03 -21.42
C PRO A 698 4.64 -27.51 -22.30
N SER A 699 5.84 -28.03 -22.07
CA SER A 699 7.05 -27.64 -22.83
C SER A 699 6.96 -27.91 -24.35
N SER A 700 6.01 -28.75 -24.75
CA SER A 700 5.66 -29.03 -26.15
C SER A 700 4.78 -27.97 -26.84
N ASP A 701 4.15 -27.05 -26.10
CA ASP A 701 3.36 -25.96 -26.68
C ASP A 701 4.27 -24.75 -26.96
N SER A 702 4.41 -24.41 -28.24
CA SER A 702 5.35 -23.42 -28.72
C SER A 702 4.92 -21.97 -28.49
N THR A 703 3.66 -21.73 -28.10
CA THR A 703 3.10 -20.37 -27.97
C THR A 703 2.64 -20.05 -26.55
N CYS A 704 2.11 -21.01 -25.80
CA CYS A 704 1.54 -20.90 -24.43
C CYS A 704 0.44 -19.85 -24.20
N THR A 705 0.44 -18.72 -24.90
CA THR A 705 -0.67 -17.75 -24.93
C THR A 705 -1.96 -18.40 -25.41
N SER A 706 -1.87 -19.37 -26.32
CA SER A 706 -2.98 -20.21 -26.78
C SER A 706 -3.29 -21.39 -25.86
N ALA A 707 -2.61 -21.53 -24.73
CA ALA A 707 -2.93 -22.55 -23.73
C ALA A 707 -4.06 -22.08 -22.79
N PHE A 708 -4.35 -20.77 -22.74
CA PHE A 708 -5.33 -20.19 -21.83
C PHE A 708 -6.35 -19.30 -22.54
N ASN A 709 -7.49 -19.10 -21.88
CA ASN A 709 -8.56 -18.22 -22.34
C ASN A 709 -9.31 -17.61 -21.14
N SER A 710 -9.87 -16.42 -21.33
CA SER A 710 -10.76 -15.79 -20.34
C SER A 710 -12.12 -16.47 -20.21
N THR A 711 -12.49 -17.29 -21.20
CA THR A 711 -13.80 -17.93 -21.28
C THR A 711 -13.70 -19.42 -21.58
N TYR A 712 -14.67 -20.16 -21.05
CA TYR A 712 -14.82 -21.58 -21.31
C TYR A 712 -15.10 -21.85 -22.80
N SER A 713 -14.52 -22.94 -23.30
CA SER A 713 -14.93 -23.58 -24.55
C SER A 713 -14.62 -25.07 -24.52
N ALA A 714 -15.06 -25.83 -25.52
CA ALA A 714 -14.67 -27.24 -25.64
C ALA A 714 -13.15 -27.45 -25.75
N THR A 715 -12.40 -26.43 -26.18
CA THR A 715 -10.93 -26.44 -26.22
C THR A 715 -10.30 -25.98 -24.90
N TYR A 716 -10.91 -25.01 -24.22
CA TYR A 716 -10.46 -24.43 -22.95
C TYR A 716 -11.42 -24.84 -21.84
N ASN A 717 -11.25 -26.06 -21.34
CA ASN A 717 -12.22 -26.77 -20.50
C ASN A 717 -11.68 -27.16 -19.12
N ASN A 718 -10.48 -26.71 -18.75
CA ASN A 718 -9.91 -26.89 -17.42
C ASN A 718 -9.98 -25.55 -16.69
N TYR A 719 -10.56 -25.51 -15.50
CA TYR A 719 -10.72 -24.26 -14.76
C TYR A 719 -9.49 -23.97 -13.89
N CYS A 720 -8.92 -22.78 -14.07
CA CYS A 720 -7.63 -22.37 -13.50
C CYS A 720 -7.77 -21.34 -12.39
N GLY A 721 -8.96 -21.17 -11.83
CA GLY A 721 -9.19 -20.19 -10.78
C GLY A 721 -8.76 -20.63 -9.37
N TYR A 722 -8.59 -21.94 -9.14
CA TYR A 722 -8.22 -22.49 -7.83
C TYR A 722 -7.14 -23.57 -7.94
N TYR A 723 -6.17 -23.51 -7.03
CA TYR A 723 -5.08 -24.46 -6.91
C TYR A 723 -5.00 -25.04 -5.51
N THR A 724 -4.92 -26.37 -5.41
CA THR A 724 -4.81 -27.07 -4.14
C THR A 724 -3.41 -27.65 -3.96
N LEU A 725 -2.78 -27.29 -2.83
CA LEU A 725 -1.51 -27.82 -2.37
C LEU A 725 -1.74 -28.68 -1.12
N ASP A 726 -1.12 -29.86 -1.07
CA ASP A 726 -0.94 -30.64 0.16
C ASP A 726 0.27 -30.08 0.90
N VAL A 727 0.00 -29.50 2.05
CA VAL A 727 0.96 -28.87 2.96
C VAL A 727 1.08 -29.68 4.26
N THR A 728 0.84 -30.99 4.19
CA THR A 728 1.05 -31.89 5.35
C THR A 728 2.51 -31.79 5.82
N ASP A 729 3.46 -31.86 4.89
CA ASP A 729 4.79 -31.29 5.10
C ASP A 729 4.83 -29.83 4.64
N VAL A 730 4.64 -28.93 5.60
CA VAL A 730 4.60 -27.47 5.38
C VAL A 730 5.85 -26.90 4.72
N LEU A 731 7.01 -27.56 4.78
CA LEU A 731 8.24 -27.08 4.13
C LEU A 731 8.46 -27.70 2.74
N ALA A 732 7.64 -28.67 2.34
CA ALA A 732 7.73 -29.38 1.07
C ALA A 732 6.35 -29.56 0.42
N PRO A 733 5.64 -28.46 0.09
CA PRO A 733 4.29 -28.52 -0.46
C PRO A 733 4.24 -29.35 -1.74
N GLN A 734 3.11 -30.04 -1.98
CA GLN A 734 2.88 -30.82 -3.19
C GLN A 734 1.62 -30.31 -3.89
N PHE A 735 1.67 -30.12 -5.21
CA PHE A 735 0.46 -29.86 -5.99
C PHE A 735 -0.45 -31.10 -5.99
N LYS A 736 -1.76 -30.88 -5.81
CA LYS A 736 -2.76 -31.96 -5.81
C LYS A 736 -3.67 -31.87 -7.01
N TRP A 737 -4.45 -30.79 -7.12
CA TRP A 737 -5.45 -30.65 -8.16
C TRP A 737 -5.88 -29.20 -8.33
N THR A 738 -6.48 -28.92 -9.49
CA THR A 738 -7.36 -27.77 -9.73
C THR A 738 -8.81 -28.27 -9.74
N ILE A 739 -9.80 -27.39 -9.72
CA ILE A 739 -11.20 -27.80 -9.83
C ILE A 739 -11.45 -28.48 -11.18
N GLY A 740 -12.11 -29.64 -11.15
CA GLY A 740 -12.22 -30.61 -12.26
C GLY A 740 -11.21 -31.77 -12.17
N GLY A 741 -10.24 -31.66 -11.27
CA GLY A 741 -9.19 -32.66 -11.07
C GLY A 741 -8.28 -32.79 -12.29
N THR A 742 -7.98 -34.02 -12.70
CA THR A 742 -7.23 -34.29 -13.93
C THR A 742 -8.11 -34.34 -15.19
N SER A 743 -9.41 -34.05 -15.06
CA SER A 743 -10.40 -34.18 -16.12
C SER A 743 -10.95 -32.82 -16.54
N ALA A 744 -11.28 -32.70 -17.83
CA ALA A 744 -11.99 -31.54 -18.35
C ALA A 744 -13.38 -31.39 -17.72
N LEU A 745 -13.77 -30.15 -17.40
CA LEU A 745 -15.11 -29.85 -16.93
C LEU A 745 -16.15 -29.95 -18.05
N SER A 746 -17.35 -30.40 -17.69
CA SER A 746 -18.49 -30.41 -18.59
C SER A 746 -18.96 -28.98 -18.88
N SER A 747 -19.56 -28.74 -20.06
CA SER A 747 -20.19 -27.44 -20.35
C SER A 747 -21.29 -27.05 -19.36
N THR A 748 -21.90 -28.05 -18.72
CA THR A 748 -22.99 -27.86 -17.74
C THR A 748 -22.49 -27.21 -16.46
N ASP A 749 -21.27 -27.52 -16.03
CA ASP A 749 -20.67 -26.93 -14.83
C ASP A 749 -19.83 -25.70 -15.19
N ALA A 750 -19.03 -25.82 -16.26
CA ALA A 750 -18.04 -24.83 -16.63
C ALA A 750 -18.65 -23.46 -16.97
N SER A 751 -19.83 -23.44 -17.59
CA SER A 751 -20.50 -22.18 -18.00
C SER A 751 -20.92 -21.31 -16.83
N TYR A 752 -20.88 -21.82 -15.59
CA TYR A 752 -21.32 -21.13 -14.38
C TYR A 752 -20.17 -20.67 -13.48
N LEU A 753 -18.93 -21.01 -13.82
CA LEU A 753 -17.73 -20.58 -13.10
C LEU A 753 -17.19 -19.26 -13.70
N GLY A 754 -17.09 -18.24 -12.88
CA GLY A 754 -16.51 -16.92 -13.17
C GLY A 754 -15.16 -16.73 -12.46
N GLN A 755 -14.79 -15.49 -12.18
CA GLN A 755 -13.58 -15.17 -11.43
C GLN A 755 -13.65 -15.77 -10.02
N PRO A 756 -12.58 -16.41 -9.52
CA PRO A 756 -12.55 -17.16 -8.26
C PRO A 756 -12.49 -16.22 -7.04
N TRP A 757 -13.57 -15.51 -6.76
CA TRP A 757 -13.67 -14.59 -5.62
C TRP A 757 -14.15 -15.26 -4.33
N SER A 758 -14.77 -16.44 -4.46
CA SER A 758 -15.38 -17.17 -3.35
C SER A 758 -14.34 -18.00 -2.61
N GLU A 759 -14.16 -17.77 -1.32
CA GLU A 759 -13.33 -18.63 -0.47
C GLU A 759 -13.95 -20.03 -0.36
N MET A 760 -13.11 -21.07 -0.39
CA MET A 760 -13.58 -22.44 -0.27
C MET A 760 -13.83 -22.80 1.19
N TYR A 761 -15.09 -23.02 1.55
CA TYR A 761 -15.40 -23.62 2.84
C TYR A 761 -15.13 -25.13 2.79
N ILE A 762 -14.25 -25.64 3.66
CA ILE A 762 -13.88 -27.06 3.70
C ILE A 762 -14.55 -27.75 4.90
N GLY A 763 -15.17 -28.90 4.66
CA GLY A 763 -15.62 -29.77 5.74
C GLY A 763 -16.18 -31.09 5.25
N ARG A 764 -16.86 -31.83 6.12
CA ARG A 764 -17.39 -33.16 5.79
C ARG A 764 -18.91 -33.18 5.69
N VAL A 765 -19.40 -33.97 4.75
CA VAL A 765 -20.80 -34.26 4.51
C VAL A 765 -21.04 -35.76 4.51
N LYS A 766 -22.31 -36.14 4.57
CA LYS A 766 -22.75 -37.52 4.41
C LYS A 766 -23.32 -37.73 3.01
N ILE A 767 -22.84 -38.75 2.29
CA ILE A 767 -23.34 -39.14 0.97
C ILE A 767 -23.57 -40.65 0.98
N GLY A 768 -24.82 -41.09 0.82
CA GLY A 768 -25.17 -42.51 0.82
C GLY A 768 -24.82 -43.22 2.14
N GLY A 769 -24.82 -42.48 3.26
CA GLY A 769 -24.36 -42.96 4.57
C GLY A 769 -22.86 -42.91 4.81
N ALA A 770 -22.04 -42.59 3.80
CA ALA A 770 -20.58 -42.49 3.94
C ALA A 770 -20.11 -41.06 4.23
N GLU A 771 -19.05 -40.94 5.05
CA GLU A 771 -18.34 -39.67 5.27
C GLU A 771 -17.57 -39.27 4.01
N LYS A 772 -17.71 -38.01 3.60
CA LYS A 772 -16.95 -37.44 2.49
C LYS A 772 -16.51 -36.02 2.81
N TRP A 773 -15.24 -35.71 2.57
CA TRP A 773 -14.70 -34.36 2.72
C TRP A 773 -14.82 -33.59 1.42
N VAL A 774 -15.39 -32.39 1.51
CA VAL A 774 -15.79 -31.56 0.38
C VAL A 774 -15.44 -30.09 0.60
N GLY A 775 -15.23 -29.38 -0.50
CA GLY A 775 -15.13 -27.93 -0.56
C GLY A 775 -16.42 -27.32 -1.11
N PHE A 776 -16.88 -26.22 -0.54
CA PHE A 776 -18.03 -25.45 -1.03
C PHE A 776 -17.56 -24.10 -1.56
N ILE A 777 -18.01 -23.74 -2.76
CA ILE A 777 -17.72 -22.43 -3.38
C ILE A 777 -18.96 -21.88 -4.08
N GLY A 778 -19.05 -20.55 -4.13
CA GLY A 778 -19.88 -19.85 -5.11
C GLY A 778 -19.28 -19.93 -6.51
N GLY A 779 -20.11 -19.66 -7.52
CA GLY A 779 -19.69 -19.61 -8.93
C GLY A 779 -18.74 -18.45 -9.25
N GLY A 780 -18.48 -17.55 -8.29
CA GLY A 780 -17.55 -16.45 -8.45
C GLY A 780 -18.17 -15.20 -9.07
N TYR A 781 -17.32 -14.27 -9.46
CA TYR A 781 -17.71 -12.96 -9.97
C TYR A 781 -17.62 -12.88 -11.50
N ASN A 782 -18.56 -12.18 -12.11
CA ASN A 782 -18.53 -11.82 -13.52
C ASN A 782 -19.04 -10.38 -13.77
N GLY A 783 -19.72 -9.76 -12.80
CA GLY A 783 -20.26 -8.40 -12.86
C GLY A 783 -21.52 -8.26 -13.73
N SER A 784 -21.99 -9.34 -14.35
CA SER A 784 -23.12 -9.31 -15.29
C SER A 784 -24.35 -10.03 -14.72
N ASN A 785 -25.46 -9.32 -14.61
CA ASN A 785 -26.74 -9.91 -14.19
C ASN A 785 -27.37 -10.72 -15.33
N CYS A 786 -27.98 -11.85 -14.99
CA CYS A 786 -28.68 -12.70 -15.95
C CYS A 786 -30.20 -12.51 -15.87
N THR A 787 -30.74 -11.57 -16.65
CA THR A 787 -32.18 -11.20 -16.59
C THR A 787 -33.02 -11.74 -17.77
N GLY A 788 -32.43 -12.47 -18.73
CA GLY A 788 -33.10 -13.01 -19.93
C GLY A 788 -32.91 -14.52 -20.15
N ALA A 789 -33.52 -15.06 -21.23
CA ALA A 789 -33.37 -16.47 -21.62
C ALA A 789 -31.95 -16.77 -22.14
N THR A 790 -31.34 -15.81 -22.82
CA THR A 790 -29.92 -15.79 -23.20
C THR A 790 -29.20 -14.73 -22.37
N CYS A 791 -28.19 -15.12 -21.62
CA CYS A 791 -27.41 -14.25 -20.76
C CYS A 791 -26.03 -14.88 -20.50
N ASP A 792 -25.13 -14.14 -19.88
CA ASP A 792 -23.91 -14.71 -19.32
C ASP A 792 -24.22 -15.44 -18.00
N THR A 793 -23.92 -16.74 -17.97
CA THR A 793 -24.20 -17.62 -16.84
C THR A 793 -23.05 -17.71 -15.84
N ARG A 794 -21.89 -17.13 -16.13
CA ARG A 794 -20.75 -17.14 -15.19
C ARG A 794 -21.16 -16.47 -13.88
N GLY A 795 -20.68 -17.03 -12.77
CA GLY A 795 -21.02 -16.60 -11.42
C GLY A 795 -22.37 -17.12 -10.89
N LYS A 796 -23.20 -17.77 -11.72
CA LYS A 796 -24.60 -18.14 -11.38
C LYS A 796 -24.76 -19.58 -10.89
N GLY A 797 -23.95 -19.98 -9.92
CA GLY A 797 -24.06 -21.30 -9.32
C GLY A 797 -23.37 -21.44 -7.96
N PHE A 798 -23.57 -22.61 -7.36
CA PHE A 798 -22.93 -23.06 -6.13
C PHE A 798 -22.45 -24.49 -6.35
N PHE A 799 -21.23 -24.79 -5.91
CA PHE A 799 -20.54 -26.05 -6.24
C PHE A 799 -20.04 -26.75 -4.99
N VAL A 800 -20.14 -28.08 -5.03
CA VAL A 800 -19.59 -28.99 -4.03
C VAL A 800 -18.48 -29.79 -4.69
N ILE A 801 -17.25 -29.63 -4.20
CA ILE A 801 -16.02 -30.18 -4.77
C ILE A 801 -15.54 -31.34 -3.90
N ASP A 802 -15.17 -32.47 -4.48
CA ASP A 802 -14.50 -33.57 -3.78
C ASP A 802 -13.06 -33.16 -3.44
N LEU A 803 -12.68 -33.19 -2.17
CA LEU A 803 -11.31 -32.82 -1.79
C LEU A 803 -10.29 -33.92 -2.08
N ASN A 804 -10.72 -35.14 -2.39
CA ASN A 804 -9.80 -36.20 -2.80
C ASN A 804 -9.07 -35.87 -4.11
N ASP A 805 -9.81 -35.36 -5.10
CA ASP A 805 -9.31 -35.19 -6.47
C ASP A 805 -9.74 -33.90 -7.18
N GLY A 806 -10.52 -33.03 -6.54
CA GLY A 806 -10.97 -31.77 -7.11
C GLY A 806 -12.18 -31.88 -8.05
N THR A 807 -12.80 -33.05 -8.19
CA THR A 807 -13.98 -33.23 -9.05
C THR A 807 -15.22 -32.53 -8.48
N ILE A 808 -16.13 -32.09 -9.36
CA ILE A 808 -17.40 -31.51 -8.93
C ILE A 808 -18.38 -32.64 -8.60
N LEU A 809 -18.76 -32.79 -7.33
CA LEU A 809 -19.75 -33.78 -6.87
C LEU A 809 -21.18 -33.32 -7.15
N LYS A 810 -21.42 -32.03 -7.02
CA LYS A 810 -22.73 -31.41 -7.25
C LYS A 810 -22.57 -29.97 -7.66
N SER A 811 -23.32 -29.56 -8.67
CA SER A 811 -23.55 -28.18 -9.02
C SER A 811 -25.03 -27.82 -8.85
N PHE A 812 -25.27 -26.66 -8.24
CA PHE A 812 -26.57 -26.02 -8.21
C PHE A 812 -26.46 -24.76 -9.05
N THR A 813 -27.04 -24.79 -10.24
CA THR A 813 -26.88 -23.74 -11.23
C THR A 813 -28.22 -23.18 -11.65
N ARG A 814 -28.20 -22.03 -12.34
CA ARG A 814 -29.42 -21.41 -12.86
C ARG A 814 -30.20 -22.38 -13.76
N GLY A 815 -31.43 -22.71 -13.36
CA GLY A 815 -32.28 -23.65 -14.11
C GLY A 815 -31.85 -25.12 -13.97
N GLY A 816 -30.92 -25.41 -13.07
CA GLY A 816 -30.50 -26.77 -12.72
C GLY A 816 -31.55 -27.52 -11.91
N ALA A 817 -31.45 -28.85 -11.90
CA ALA A 817 -32.33 -29.71 -11.13
C ALA A 817 -32.20 -29.45 -9.61
N ASN A 818 -33.29 -29.67 -8.87
CA ASN A 818 -33.37 -29.50 -7.41
C ASN A 818 -33.07 -28.07 -6.91
N VAL A 819 -33.17 -27.05 -7.77
CA VAL A 819 -33.10 -25.64 -7.39
C VAL A 819 -34.49 -25.00 -7.51
N THR A 820 -34.98 -24.39 -6.43
CA THR A 820 -36.20 -23.58 -6.44
C THR A 820 -35.85 -22.10 -6.52
N GLY A 821 -36.30 -21.42 -7.57
CA GLY A 821 -35.93 -20.03 -7.88
C GLY A 821 -34.98 -19.93 -9.08
N THR A 822 -34.56 -18.71 -9.42
CA THR A 822 -33.65 -18.47 -10.55
C THR A 822 -32.41 -17.70 -10.08
N MET A 823 -31.26 -18.35 -10.16
CA MET A 823 -29.94 -17.81 -9.80
C MET A 823 -29.48 -16.78 -10.85
N ASN A 824 -29.98 -15.54 -10.74
CA ASN A 824 -29.73 -14.51 -11.76
C ASN A 824 -28.51 -13.61 -11.46
N TYR A 825 -27.91 -13.74 -10.28
CA TYR A 825 -26.84 -12.87 -9.77
C TYR A 825 -25.60 -13.67 -9.34
N ASP A 826 -24.45 -13.00 -9.29
CA ASP A 826 -23.16 -13.63 -8.99
C ASP A 826 -23.08 -14.09 -7.54
N PHE A 827 -22.59 -15.31 -7.33
CA PHE A 827 -22.18 -15.82 -6.02
C PHE A 827 -20.69 -15.52 -5.79
N ALA A 828 -20.38 -14.23 -5.61
CA ALA A 828 -19.01 -13.75 -5.44
C ALA A 828 -18.46 -13.92 -4.02
N GLY A 829 -19.33 -13.90 -3.00
CA GLY A 829 -18.93 -14.04 -1.60
C GLY A 829 -18.69 -15.48 -1.17
N ASN A 830 -18.38 -15.66 0.12
CA ASN A 830 -18.00 -16.97 0.67
C ASN A 830 -19.22 -17.68 1.28
N PRO A 831 -19.36 -19.00 1.12
CA PRO A 831 -20.44 -19.74 1.75
C PRO A 831 -20.21 -19.92 3.26
N ALA A 832 -21.30 -19.83 4.02
CA ALA A 832 -21.36 -20.14 5.43
C ALA A 832 -22.08 -21.47 5.63
N VAL A 833 -21.44 -22.44 6.25
CA VAL A 833 -21.97 -23.82 6.35
C VAL A 833 -22.12 -24.24 7.81
N ILE A 834 -23.19 -24.96 8.11
CA ILE A 834 -23.54 -25.39 9.47
C ILE A 834 -23.96 -26.87 9.50
N ASP A 835 -23.55 -27.54 10.58
CA ASP A 835 -24.13 -28.79 11.07
C ASP A 835 -25.40 -28.43 11.86
N PHE A 836 -26.56 -28.66 11.26
CA PHE A 836 -27.85 -28.16 11.73
C PHE A 836 -28.41 -29.03 12.86
N ASP A 837 -28.20 -30.34 12.81
CA ASP A 837 -28.71 -31.29 13.81
C ASP A 837 -27.64 -31.86 14.77
N ASN A 838 -26.40 -31.40 14.62
CA ASN A 838 -25.26 -31.70 15.48
C ASN A 838 -24.87 -33.19 15.46
N ASP A 839 -24.94 -33.82 14.27
CA ASP A 839 -24.50 -35.20 14.04
C ASP A 839 -23.02 -35.31 13.62
N GLY A 840 -22.35 -34.18 13.40
CA GLY A 840 -20.95 -34.09 12.99
C GLY A 840 -20.73 -33.93 11.49
N TYR A 841 -21.80 -33.87 10.69
CA TYR A 841 -21.78 -33.61 9.25
C TYR A 841 -22.41 -32.26 8.93
N LEU A 842 -21.98 -31.66 7.82
CA LEU A 842 -22.55 -30.39 7.37
C LEU A 842 -23.87 -30.63 6.64
N ASP A 843 -24.90 -29.90 7.07
CA ASP A 843 -26.27 -30.08 6.62
C ASP A 843 -26.78 -28.96 5.74
N THR A 844 -26.27 -27.74 5.94
CA THR A 844 -26.85 -26.57 5.31
C THR A 844 -25.81 -25.51 5.03
N ALA A 845 -25.77 -25.01 3.79
CA ALA A 845 -24.93 -23.89 3.37
C ALA A 845 -25.78 -22.68 3.02
N TYR A 846 -25.30 -21.49 3.37
CA TYR A 846 -25.88 -20.20 3.02
C TYR A 846 -24.87 -19.34 2.28
N ILE A 847 -25.30 -18.62 1.26
CA ILE A 847 -24.42 -17.73 0.50
C ILE A 847 -25.22 -16.58 -0.12
N GLY A 848 -24.65 -15.39 -0.10
CA GLY A 848 -25.24 -14.21 -0.73
C GLY A 848 -24.95 -14.12 -2.22
N ASP A 849 -25.84 -13.46 -2.96
CA ASP A 849 -25.61 -13.07 -4.35
C ASP A 849 -25.57 -11.54 -4.53
N THR A 850 -25.04 -11.08 -5.66
CA THR A 850 -24.95 -9.65 -6.00
C THR A 850 -26.31 -8.98 -6.27
N GLY A 851 -27.41 -9.74 -6.26
CA GLY A 851 -28.78 -9.21 -6.29
C GLY A 851 -29.32 -8.88 -4.90
N GLY A 852 -28.62 -9.29 -3.85
CA GLY A 852 -29.03 -9.13 -2.45
C GLY A 852 -29.86 -10.29 -1.90
N ASN A 853 -29.88 -11.44 -2.60
CA ASN A 853 -30.54 -12.64 -2.08
C ASN A 853 -29.55 -13.45 -1.24
N ILE A 854 -30.07 -14.16 -0.23
CA ILE A 854 -29.35 -15.25 0.43
C ILE A 854 -29.96 -16.56 -0.05
N TRP A 855 -29.11 -17.42 -0.61
CA TRP A 855 -29.46 -18.78 -0.99
C TRP A 855 -29.11 -19.76 0.11
N ARG A 856 -29.86 -20.85 0.16
CA ARG A 856 -29.70 -21.96 1.08
C ARG A 856 -29.61 -23.27 0.29
N PHE A 857 -28.66 -24.11 0.68
CA PHE A 857 -28.46 -25.45 0.12
C PHE A 857 -28.54 -26.48 1.24
N LYS A 858 -29.29 -27.56 1.02
CA LYS A 858 -29.56 -28.60 2.00
C LYS A 858 -28.85 -29.90 1.61
N PHE A 859 -28.16 -30.46 2.58
CA PHE A 859 -27.47 -31.74 2.53
C PHE A 859 -28.16 -32.75 3.48
N CYS A 860 -27.53 -33.90 3.69
CA CYS A 860 -28.11 -35.01 4.45
C CYS A 860 -27.97 -34.84 5.95
N CYS A 861 -29.09 -34.95 6.65
CA CYS A 861 -29.21 -34.89 8.11
C CYS A 861 -29.23 -36.29 8.75
N ILE A 862 -29.18 -36.34 10.07
CA ILE A 862 -29.24 -37.58 10.88
C ILE A 862 -30.55 -38.34 10.67
N THR A 863 -31.65 -37.63 10.39
CA THR A 863 -32.97 -38.22 10.17
C THR A 863 -33.14 -38.78 8.75
N ASP A 864 -32.24 -38.45 7.83
CA ASP A 864 -32.29 -38.95 6.47
C ASP A 864 -31.71 -40.38 6.39
N ASP A 865 -32.30 -41.21 5.54
CA ASP A 865 -31.85 -42.59 5.35
C ASP A 865 -30.56 -42.69 4.51
N ALA A 866 -30.06 -43.90 4.34
CA ALA A 866 -28.83 -44.16 3.57
C ALA A 866 -28.96 -43.88 2.05
N THR A 867 -30.14 -43.48 1.55
CA THR A 867 -30.31 -43.06 0.15
C THR A 867 -30.06 -41.57 -0.07
N CYS A 868 -29.96 -40.78 1.01
CA CYS A 868 -29.66 -39.37 0.90
C CYS A 868 -28.25 -39.14 0.33
N GLY A 869 -28.15 -38.28 -0.67
CA GLY A 869 -26.89 -37.92 -1.33
C GLY A 869 -27.08 -36.83 -2.37
N THR A 870 -26.15 -36.72 -3.32
CA THR A 870 -26.11 -35.61 -4.30
C THR A 870 -27.37 -35.45 -5.16
N SER A 871 -28.15 -36.53 -5.34
CA SER A 871 -29.43 -36.52 -6.05
C SER A 871 -30.61 -35.99 -5.22
N SER A 872 -30.56 -36.09 -3.88
CA SER A 872 -31.60 -35.59 -2.97
C SER A 872 -31.31 -34.19 -2.43
N TRP A 873 -30.06 -33.71 -2.52
CA TRP A 873 -29.70 -32.36 -2.11
C TRP A 873 -30.45 -31.30 -2.94
N THR A 874 -30.82 -30.20 -2.27
CA THR A 874 -31.68 -29.14 -2.83
C THR A 874 -31.10 -27.75 -2.57
N GLY A 875 -31.40 -26.80 -3.45
CA GLY A 875 -31.09 -25.38 -3.29
C GLY A 875 -32.33 -24.51 -3.40
N ASN A 876 -32.48 -23.51 -2.54
CA ASN A 876 -33.62 -22.59 -2.59
C ASN A 876 -33.24 -21.22 -2.00
N ILE A 877 -34.05 -20.19 -2.26
CA ILE A 877 -33.83 -18.86 -1.66
C ILE A 877 -34.24 -18.87 -0.19
N PHE A 878 -33.33 -18.48 0.71
CA PHE A 878 -33.62 -18.22 2.13
C PHE A 878 -34.14 -16.80 2.32
N TYR A 879 -33.47 -15.80 1.76
CA TYR A 879 -33.92 -14.41 1.76
C TYR A 879 -33.92 -13.86 0.33
N GLN A 880 -35.05 -13.28 -0.08
CA GLN A 880 -35.21 -12.65 -1.38
C GLN A 880 -35.25 -11.12 -1.23
N ASN A 881 -34.34 -10.44 -1.90
CA ASN A 881 -34.42 -9.00 -2.04
C ASN A 881 -35.53 -8.64 -3.06
N THR A 882 -36.49 -7.82 -2.63
CA THR A 882 -37.59 -7.33 -3.46
C THR A 882 -37.50 -5.82 -3.75
N SER A 883 -36.44 -5.17 -3.28
CA SER A 883 -36.18 -3.73 -3.42
C SER A 883 -35.09 -3.45 -4.46
N THR A 884 -34.60 -2.21 -4.55
CA THR A 884 -33.42 -1.89 -5.36
C THR A 884 -32.26 -2.83 -5.02
N ALA A 885 -31.45 -3.20 -6.00
CA ALA A 885 -30.36 -4.16 -5.81
C ALA A 885 -29.42 -3.67 -4.69
N LYS A 886 -29.17 -4.55 -3.72
CA LYS A 886 -28.24 -4.34 -2.60
C LYS A 886 -27.27 -5.52 -2.61
N PRO A 887 -26.13 -5.43 -3.30
CA PRO A 887 -25.26 -6.58 -3.50
C PRO A 887 -24.72 -7.10 -2.16
N ILE A 888 -24.49 -8.42 -2.10
CA ILE A 888 -23.87 -9.10 -0.97
C ILE A 888 -22.58 -9.75 -1.48
N TYR A 889 -21.44 -9.20 -1.07
CA TYR A 889 -20.10 -9.76 -1.33
C TYR A 889 -19.50 -10.46 -0.12
N THR A 890 -20.04 -10.21 1.09
CA THR A 890 -19.55 -10.76 2.35
C THR A 890 -20.13 -12.15 2.62
N SER A 891 -19.41 -12.97 3.38
CA SER A 891 -19.95 -14.22 3.90
C SER A 891 -21.06 -13.97 4.92
N PRO A 892 -22.17 -14.73 4.91
CA PRO A 892 -23.08 -14.75 6.04
C PRO A 892 -22.39 -15.32 7.29
N THR A 893 -22.85 -14.99 8.48
CA THR A 893 -22.45 -15.65 9.71
C THR A 893 -23.64 -16.32 10.36
N ILE A 894 -23.43 -17.51 10.92
CA ILE A 894 -24.49 -18.38 11.42
C ILE A 894 -24.25 -18.65 12.90
N ALA A 895 -25.32 -18.68 13.71
CA ALA A 895 -25.25 -19.06 15.11
C ALA A 895 -26.46 -19.88 15.56
N HIS A 896 -26.24 -20.84 16.46
CA HIS A 896 -27.34 -21.52 17.16
C HIS A 896 -27.91 -20.62 18.27
N GLY A 897 -29.24 -20.59 18.37
CA GLY A 897 -30.00 -19.95 19.45
C GLY A 897 -30.18 -20.87 20.68
N SER A 898 -31.25 -20.66 21.44
CA SER A 898 -31.53 -21.39 22.69
C SER A 898 -32.30 -22.70 22.51
N SER A 899 -32.85 -22.96 21.32
CA SER A 899 -33.82 -24.05 21.07
C SER A 899 -33.80 -24.49 19.60
N THR A 900 -32.80 -25.27 19.15
CA THR A 900 -32.60 -25.72 17.74
C THR A 900 -32.63 -24.62 16.65
N ASP A 901 -32.85 -23.38 17.06
CA ASP A 901 -33.01 -22.22 16.20
C ASP A 901 -31.66 -21.89 15.60
N VAL A 902 -31.62 -21.70 14.29
CA VAL A 902 -30.43 -21.19 13.61
C VAL A 902 -30.70 -19.76 13.20
N TRP A 903 -29.73 -18.88 13.43
CA TRP A 903 -29.78 -17.48 13.04
C TRP A 903 -28.73 -17.21 11.97
N VAL A 904 -29.12 -16.52 10.91
CA VAL A 904 -28.28 -16.13 9.77
C VAL A 904 -28.17 -14.62 9.74
N PHE A 905 -26.93 -14.14 9.83
CA PHE A 905 -26.56 -12.73 9.86
C PHE A 905 -25.82 -12.38 8.59
N PHE A 906 -26.21 -11.29 7.93
CA PHE A 906 -25.58 -10.84 6.70
C PHE A 906 -25.78 -9.34 6.55
N CYS A 907 -25.01 -8.73 5.67
CA CYS A 907 -25.09 -7.32 5.39
C CYS A 907 -24.96 -7.07 3.89
N THR A 908 -25.40 -5.90 3.44
CA THR A 908 -25.28 -5.49 2.03
C THR A 908 -24.24 -4.39 1.89
N GLY A 909 -23.61 -4.35 0.72
CA GLY A 909 -22.63 -3.34 0.36
C GLY A 909 -21.88 -3.75 -0.90
N ASP A 910 -21.67 -2.80 -1.80
CA ASP A 910 -20.93 -3.05 -3.04
C ASP A 910 -19.43 -2.93 -2.80
N LYS A 911 -18.72 -4.07 -2.87
CA LYS A 911 -17.26 -4.12 -2.71
C LYS A 911 -16.54 -3.56 -3.94
N THR A 912 -17.18 -3.54 -5.11
CA THR A 912 -16.61 -3.01 -6.35
C THR A 912 -16.81 -1.50 -6.51
N ASP A 913 -17.68 -0.90 -5.67
CA ASP A 913 -17.89 0.54 -5.58
C ASP A 913 -18.04 0.98 -4.11
N PRO A 914 -16.95 0.89 -3.33
CA PRO A 914 -16.96 1.32 -1.93
C PRO A 914 -17.18 2.84 -1.80
N THR A 915 -16.92 3.62 -2.86
CA THR A 915 -17.06 5.08 -2.92
C THR A 915 -18.48 5.58 -3.20
N ASN A 916 -19.42 4.69 -3.55
CA ASN A 916 -20.81 5.10 -3.80
C ASN A 916 -21.44 5.83 -2.60
N THR A 917 -21.76 7.11 -2.75
CA THR A 917 -22.36 7.94 -1.70
C THR A 917 -23.88 7.84 -1.62
N SER A 918 -24.51 7.13 -2.56
CA SER A 918 -25.97 7.06 -2.71
C SER A 918 -26.55 5.68 -2.40
N SER A 919 -25.73 4.74 -1.92
CA SER A 919 -26.20 3.39 -1.58
C SER A 919 -27.12 3.42 -0.35
N ALA A 920 -28.03 2.44 -0.28
CA ALA A 920 -29.02 2.33 0.79
C ALA A 920 -28.93 0.94 1.43
N ASP A 921 -27.80 0.64 2.05
CA ASP A 921 -27.47 -0.70 2.54
C ASP A 921 -28.09 -1.03 3.90
N ARG A 922 -28.01 -2.31 4.28
CA ARG A 922 -28.67 -2.85 5.46
C ARG A 922 -27.86 -3.94 6.14
N LEU A 923 -28.12 -4.10 7.44
CA LEU A 923 -27.67 -5.24 8.26
C LEU A 923 -28.88 -6.12 8.57
N TYR A 924 -28.71 -7.43 8.57
CA TYR A 924 -29.78 -8.40 8.80
C TYR A 924 -29.39 -9.42 9.87
N GLY A 925 -30.39 -9.86 10.64
CA GLY A 925 -30.33 -11.04 11.49
C GLY A 925 -31.66 -11.78 11.37
N LEU A 926 -31.66 -12.86 10.60
CA LEU A 926 -32.86 -13.64 10.29
C LEU A 926 -32.80 -15.01 10.94
N LYS A 927 -33.94 -15.44 11.47
CA LYS A 927 -34.11 -16.77 12.05
C LYS A 927 -34.52 -17.76 10.97
N GLU A 928 -33.87 -18.91 10.95
CA GLU A 928 -34.19 -20.04 10.09
C GLU A 928 -35.33 -20.88 10.65
N ASP A 929 -36.20 -21.37 9.76
CA ASP A 929 -37.24 -22.32 10.11
C ASP A 929 -36.66 -23.73 10.31
N GLY A 930 -37.16 -24.47 11.29
CA GLY A 930 -36.66 -25.82 11.60
C GLY A 930 -36.65 -26.80 10.42
N ASN A 931 -37.53 -26.59 9.42
CA ASN A 931 -37.60 -27.43 8.23
C ASN A 931 -36.69 -26.95 7.09
N ARG A 932 -36.12 -25.74 7.20
CA ARG A 932 -35.30 -25.09 6.17
C ARG A 932 -36.06 -25.06 4.84
N THR A 933 -37.26 -24.49 4.84
CA THR A 933 -38.15 -24.43 3.67
C THR A 933 -38.67 -23.05 3.34
N LEU A 934 -38.73 -22.13 4.30
CA LEU A 934 -39.32 -20.83 4.08
C LEU A 934 -38.36 -19.92 3.29
N THR A 935 -38.96 -18.98 2.55
CA THR A 935 -38.29 -17.86 1.90
C THR A 935 -38.78 -16.57 2.53
N TYR A 936 -37.83 -15.77 3.04
CA TYR A 936 -38.08 -14.51 3.70
C TYR A 936 -37.93 -13.33 2.74
N THR A 937 -38.70 -12.28 2.99
CA THR A 937 -38.58 -10.94 2.37
C THR A 937 -38.60 -9.91 3.48
N ASP A 938 -38.41 -8.62 3.18
CA ASP A 938 -38.57 -7.56 4.19
C ASP A 938 -39.93 -7.56 4.88
N ALA A 939 -40.99 -7.99 4.18
CA ALA A 939 -42.36 -8.04 4.69
C ALA A 939 -42.66 -9.33 5.48
N THR A 940 -42.00 -10.44 5.15
CA THR A 940 -42.28 -11.77 5.72
C THR A 940 -41.19 -12.28 6.66
N LYS A 941 -40.12 -11.51 6.89
CA LYS A 941 -38.97 -11.89 7.72
C LYS A 941 -39.37 -12.34 9.12
N ASP A 942 -38.67 -13.36 9.61
CA ASP A 942 -38.61 -13.70 11.03
C ASP A 942 -37.22 -13.30 11.55
N GLY A 943 -37.16 -12.26 12.39
CA GLY A 943 -35.91 -11.59 12.80
C GLY A 943 -35.95 -10.08 12.58
N TRP A 944 -34.81 -9.48 12.27
CA TRP A 944 -34.63 -8.02 12.22
C TRP A 944 -33.73 -7.57 11.07
N TYR A 945 -33.85 -6.29 10.70
CA TYR A 945 -32.87 -5.58 9.88
C TYR A 945 -32.64 -4.17 10.42
N ILE A 946 -31.48 -3.60 10.13
CA ILE A 946 -31.12 -2.20 10.40
C ILE A 946 -30.84 -1.52 9.06
N SER A 947 -31.51 -0.39 8.80
CA SER A 947 -31.18 0.48 7.66
C SER A 947 -29.97 1.33 7.98
N LEU A 948 -28.94 1.27 7.13
CA LEU A 948 -27.77 2.12 7.23
C LEU A 948 -28.08 3.52 6.70
N THR A 949 -27.25 4.48 7.08
CA THR A 949 -27.34 5.84 6.53
C THR A 949 -27.00 5.84 5.03
N THR A 950 -27.51 6.79 4.26
CA THR A 950 -27.22 6.84 2.81
C THR A 950 -25.71 6.94 2.55
N GLY A 951 -25.19 6.07 1.68
CA GLY A 951 -23.77 5.93 1.38
C GLY A 951 -22.96 5.12 2.41
N GLU A 952 -23.58 4.66 3.50
CA GLU A 952 -22.97 3.72 4.45
C GLU A 952 -23.26 2.28 4.05
N LYS A 953 -22.22 1.44 4.05
CA LYS A 953 -22.24 0.07 3.52
C LYS A 953 -21.35 -0.88 4.33
N CYS A 954 -21.66 -2.17 4.26
CA CYS A 954 -20.88 -3.23 4.90
C CYS A 954 -19.95 -3.88 3.87
N LEU A 955 -18.64 -3.90 4.13
CA LEU A 955 -17.62 -4.37 3.18
C LEU A 955 -16.80 -5.55 3.71
N ALA A 956 -17.11 -6.02 4.91
CA ALA A 956 -16.40 -7.11 5.56
C ALA A 956 -17.37 -8.06 6.26
N ASP A 957 -16.91 -9.29 6.47
CA ASP A 957 -17.74 -10.36 7.01
C ASP A 957 -18.19 -10.05 8.45
N PRO A 958 -19.49 -10.24 8.77
CA PRO A 958 -19.99 -10.15 10.13
C PRO A 958 -19.45 -11.28 11.00
N VAL A 959 -19.41 -11.08 12.32
CA VAL A 959 -19.03 -12.11 13.28
C VAL A 959 -20.03 -12.13 14.42
N VAL A 960 -20.50 -13.32 14.82
CA VAL A 960 -21.38 -13.47 15.97
C VAL A 960 -20.59 -14.06 17.12
N PHE A 961 -20.60 -13.39 18.27
CA PHE A 961 -19.99 -13.89 19.47
C PHE A 961 -20.80 -13.50 20.70
N ASN A 962 -20.96 -14.43 21.64
CA ASN A 962 -21.64 -14.18 22.91
C ASN A 962 -23.01 -13.48 22.74
N LYS A 963 -23.88 -14.01 21.86
CA LYS A 963 -25.21 -13.43 21.61
C LYS A 963 -25.18 -12.00 21.03
N VAL A 964 -24.03 -11.53 20.54
CA VAL A 964 -23.88 -10.25 19.85
C VAL A 964 -23.38 -10.51 18.43
N ALA A 965 -24.08 -9.98 17.45
CA ALA A 965 -23.67 -9.92 16.05
C ALA A 965 -22.92 -8.62 15.80
N TYR A 966 -21.66 -8.74 15.41
CA TYR A 966 -20.78 -7.63 15.06
C TYR A 966 -20.76 -7.43 13.55
N PHE A 967 -20.94 -6.19 13.11
CA PHE A 967 -20.80 -5.77 11.72
C PHE A 967 -19.88 -4.57 11.66
N THR A 968 -19.17 -4.40 10.56
CA THR A 968 -18.36 -3.21 10.32
C THR A 968 -18.84 -2.52 9.07
N THR A 969 -18.93 -1.20 9.13
CA THR A 969 -19.48 -0.38 8.04
C THR A 969 -18.56 0.78 7.74
N TYR A 970 -18.58 1.18 6.47
CA TYR A 970 -17.90 2.35 5.94
C TYR A 970 -18.93 3.32 5.37
N SER A 971 -18.86 4.60 5.74
CA SER A 971 -19.64 5.64 5.09
C SER A 971 -18.84 6.32 4.00
N ALA A 972 -19.25 6.20 2.73
CA ALA A 972 -18.62 6.95 1.64
C ALA A 972 -18.86 8.47 1.73
N VAL A 973 -19.81 8.91 2.55
CA VAL A 973 -20.15 10.34 2.74
C VAL A 973 -19.26 10.99 3.80
N THR A 974 -19.00 10.29 4.91
CA THR A 974 -18.20 10.82 6.04
C THR A 974 -16.86 10.11 6.24
N CYS A 975 -16.55 9.12 5.40
CA CYS A 975 -15.48 8.14 5.57
C CYS A 975 -15.37 7.50 6.96
N ASP A 976 -16.45 7.49 7.76
CA ASP A 976 -16.44 6.86 9.07
C ASP A 976 -16.38 5.35 8.94
N ALA A 977 -15.44 4.75 9.66
CA ALA A 977 -15.48 3.34 10.02
C ALA A 977 -16.33 3.20 11.28
N LYS A 978 -17.37 2.36 11.25
CA LYS A 978 -18.17 2.01 12.44
C LYS A 978 -18.13 0.53 12.69
N VAL A 979 -18.25 0.16 13.96
CA VAL A 979 -18.63 -1.18 14.38
C VAL A 979 -20.03 -1.14 14.97
N TYR A 980 -20.90 -2.02 14.48
CA TYR A 980 -22.20 -2.32 15.06
C TYR A 980 -22.04 -3.54 15.95
N GLY A 981 -22.60 -3.51 17.15
CA GLY A 981 -22.75 -4.68 18.01
C GLY A 981 -24.22 -4.80 18.38
N LEU A 982 -24.87 -5.82 17.81
CA LEU A 982 -26.31 -5.98 17.86
C LEU A 982 -26.67 -7.26 18.60
N THR A 983 -27.65 -7.23 19.50
CA THR A 983 -28.14 -8.46 20.14
C THR A 983 -28.68 -9.41 19.07
N TYR A 984 -28.18 -10.64 19.06
CA TYR A 984 -28.37 -11.58 17.94
C TYR A 984 -29.85 -11.80 17.58
N ASN A 985 -30.75 -11.79 18.57
CA ASN A 985 -32.17 -12.10 18.37
C ASN A 985 -33.08 -10.88 18.16
N THR A 986 -32.69 -9.68 18.60
CA THR A 986 -33.56 -8.50 18.53
C THR A 986 -32.98 -7.34 17.72
N GLY A 987 -31.69 -7.36 17.39
CA GLY A 987 -31.02 -6.24 16.72
C GLY A 987 -30.89 -4.99 17.61
N GLY A 988 -31.08 -5.14 18.92
CA GLY A 988 -30.91 -4.08 19.91
C GLY A 988 -29.45 -3.86 20.27
N GLY A 989 -29.17 -2.93 21.20
CA GLY A 989 -27.80 -2.58 21.58
C GLY A 989 -27.05 -3.73 22.26
N GLY A 990 -26.04 -4.27 21.59
CA GLY A 990 -25.15 -5.31 22.12
C GLY A 990 -23.84 -4.77 22.70
N LEU A 991 -23.55 -3.48 22.50
CA LEU A 991 -22.35 -2.82 23.01
C LEU A 991 -22.55 -2.24 24.40
N SER A 992 -21.45 -1.84 25.05
CA SER A 992 -21.46 -1.14 26.34
C SER A 992 -22.46 0.01 26.38
N GLY A 993 -23.22 0.13 27.47
CA GLY A 993 -24.24 1.17 27.61
C GLY A 993 -25.46 0.97 26.68
N ASN A 994 -25.69 -0.26 26.18
CA ASN A 994 -26.81 -0.60 25.29
C ASN A 994 -26.76 0.18 23.96
N GLN A 995 -25.56 0.48 23.47
CA GLN A 995 -25.33 1.11 22.17
C GLN A 995 -25.40 0.07 21.04
N THR A 996 -25.88 0.48 19.87
CA THR A 996 -25.96 -0.37 18.67
C THR A 996 -24.72 -0.25 17.79
N SER A 997 -24.05 0.91 17.80
CA SER A 997 -22.81 1.15 17.06
C SER A 997 -21.91 2.19 17.70
N VAL A 998 -20.64 2.17 17.32
CA VAL A 998 -19.61 3.15 17.70
C VAL A 998 -18.69 3.43 16.50
N ILE A 999 -18.25 4.69 16.35
CA ILE A 999 -17.24 5.07 15.36
C ILE A 999 -15.87 4.64 15.87
N ILE A 1000 -15.13 3.89 15.07
CA ILE A 1000 -13.84 3.29 15.42
C ILE A 1000 -12.65 3.94 14.70
N GLY A 1001 -12.92 4.82 13.73
CA GLY A 1001 -11.91 5.49 12.94
C GLY A 1001 -12.45 5.99 11.61
N LYS A 1002 -11.54 6.19 10.67
CA LYS A 1002 -11.84 6.56 9.28
C LYS A 1002 -11.34 5.49 8.31
N GLY A 1003 -11.83 5.50 7.08
CA GLY A 1003 -11.48 4.51 6.06
C GLY A 1003 -12.31 3.22 6.17
N ILE A 1004 -12.03 2.27 5.28
CA ILE A 1004 -12.74 0.98 5.23
C ILE A 1004 -12.27 0.10 6.40
N PRO A 1005 -13.18 -0.37 7.27
CA PRO A 1005 -12.80 -1.28 8.35
C PRO A 1005 -12.67 -2.73 7.86
N SER A 1006 -11.78 -3.49 8.50
CA SER A 1006 -11.79 -4.95 8.41
C SER A 1006 -13.02 -5.54 9.11
N GLY A 1007 -13.23 -6.85 8.96
CA GLY A 1007 -14.13 -7.59 9.85
C GLY A 1007 -13.60 -7.57 11.30
N VAL A 1008 -14.49 -7.76 12.27
CA VAL A 1008 -14.10 -7.90 13.68
C VAL A 1008 -13.45 -9.26 13.90
N VAL A 1009 -12.24 -9.28 14.45
CA VAL A 1009 -11.57 -10.53 14.83
C VAL A 1009 -11.64 -10.69 16.34
N ILE A 1010 -12.25 -11.77 16.83
CA ILE A 1010 -12.28 -12.09 18.26
C ILE A 1010 -11.17 -13.11 18.55
N SER A 1011 -10.44 -12.88 19.64
CA SER A 1011 -9.35 -13.74 20.07
C SER A 1011 -9.45 -14.03 21.56
N GLN A 1012 -9.33 -15.30 21.95
CA GLN A 1012 -9.28 -15.75 23.34
C GLN A 1012 -7.87 -15.66 23.89
N LYS A 1013 -7.69 -15.08 25.08
CA LYS A 1013 -6.39 -15.06 25.78
C LYS A 1013 -6.05 -16.43 26.38
N GLU A 1014 -4.80 -16.86 26.20
CA GLU A 1014 -4.28 -18.16 26.69
C GLU A 1014 -4.60 -18.40 28.16
N GLY A 1015 -5.08 -19.61 28.48
CA GLY A 1015 -5.31 -20.04 29.86
C GLY A 1015 -6.46 -19.31 30.59
N THR A 1016 -7.21 -18.44 29.91
CA THR A 1016 -8.30 -17.66 30.51
C THR A 1016 -9.62 -17.82 29.77
N SER A 1017 -10.72 -17.37 30.38
CA SER A 1017 -12.02 -17.19 29.72
C SER A 1017 -12.22 -15.77 29.16
N SER A 1018 -11.14 -14.99 29.05
CA SER A 1018 -11.17 -13.61 28.57
C SER A 1018 -10.96 -13.56 27.06
N PHE A 1019 -11.65 -12.61 26.40
CA PHE A 1019 -11.62 -12.42 24.96
C PHE A 1019 -11.35 -10.96 24.63
N ASP A 1020 -10.52 -10.75 23.62
CA ASP A 1020 -10.24 -9.47 23.01
C ASP A 1020 -10.89 -9.44 21.62
N ALA A 1021 -11.34 -8.25 21.19
CA ALA A 1021 -11.71 -8.04 19.81
C ALA A 1021 -10.79 -7.03 19.16
N TYR A 1022 -10.49 -7.26 17.91
CA TYR A 1022 -9.55 -6.49 17.13
C TYR A 1022 -10.22 -6.05 15.83
N ILE A 1023 -9.87 -4.84 15.40
CA ILE A 1023 -10.37 -4.28 14.17
C ILE A 1023 -9.32 -3.36 13.56
N SER A 1024 -9.21 -3.43 12.25
CA SER A 1024 -8.32 -2.59 11.45
C SER A 1024 -9.16 -1.59 10.65
N THR A 1025 -8.62 -0.41 10.39
CA THR A 1025 -9.27 0.61 9.58
C THR A 1025 -8.27 1.16 8.59
N SER A 1026 -8.65 1.33 7.33
CA SER A 1026 -7.75 1.79 6.26
C SER A 1026 -7.45 3.29 6.32
N GLN A 1027 -7.21 3.87 7.52
CA GLN A 1027 -7.26 5.32 7.75
C GLN A 1027 -6.46 6.12 6.71
N ILE A 1028 -7.05 7.23 6.26
CA ILE A 1028 -6.55 8.14 5.24
C ILE A 1028 -5.46 9.11 5.79
N VAL A 1029 -5.13 9.04 7.09
CA VAL A 1029 -4.15 9.94 7.71
C VAL A 1029 -2.98 9.15 8.29
N ALA A 1030 -1.83 9.42 7.72
CA ALA A 1030 -0.54 8.96 8.17
C ALA A 1030 -0.21 9.39 9.62
N GLY A 1031 0.45 8.53 10.40
CA GLY A 1031 1.20 8.90 11.61
C GLY A 1031 0.58 8.40 12.90
N THR A 1032 1.05 7.22 13.32
CA THR A 1032 0.62 6.46 14.50
C THR A 1032 -0.88 6.23 14.53
N ASP A 1033 -1.29 5.00 14.21
CA ASP A 1033 -2.61 4.45 14.50
C ASP A 1033 -3.62 4.29 13.34
N ALA A 1034 -3.11 4.03 12.14
CA ALA A 1034 -3.78 3.08 11.25
C ALA A 1034 -3.16 1.70 11.51
N HIS A 1035 -3.67 1.04 12.55
CA HIS A 1035 -3.24 -0.27 13.00
C HIS A 1035 -4.50 -1.06 13.34
N THR A 1036 -4.42 -2.39 13.28
CA THR A 1036 -5.33 -3.18 14.10
C THR A 1036 -5.32 -2.63 15.53
N LYS A 1037 -6.49 -2.36 16.09
CA LYS A 1037 -6.64 -1.95 17.48
C LYS A 1037 -7.51 -2.92 18.21
N LYS A 1038 -7.21 -3.10 19.49
CA LYS A 1038 -8.15 -3.72 20.41
C LYS A 1038 -9.34 -2.79 20.58
N LEU A 1039 -10.56 -3.32 20.43
CA LEU A 1039 -11.80 -2.61 20.70
C LEU A 1039 -11.94 -2.42 22.22
N THR A 1040 -11.57 -1.25 22.73
CA THR A 1040 -11.62 -0.95 24.17
C THR A 1040 -13.02 -0.50 24.61
N GLY A 1041 -13.49 -1.01 25.75
CA GLY A 1041 -14.68 -0.49 26.44
C GLY A 1041 -16.04 -0.93 25.90
N SER A 1042 -16.14 -1.51 24.69
CA SER A 1042 -17.42 -1.75 24.01
C SER A 1042 -17.95 -3.19 24.03
N ILE A 1043 -17.15 -4.19 24.45
CA ILE A 1043 -17.54 -5.61 24.49
C ILE A 1043 -17.78 -6.05 25.93
N THR A 1044 -18.92 -6.70 26.18
CA THR A 1044 -19.25 -7.24 27.49
C THR A 1044 -18.39 -8.48 27.80
N THR A 1045 -17.49 -8.37 28.78
CA THR A 1045 -16.38 -9.32 29.03
C THR A 1045 -16.73 -10.55 29.85
N ASN A 1046 -18.00 -10.83 30.14
CA ASN A 1046 -18.40 -11.93 31.04
C ASN A 1046 -18.98 -13.11 30.27
N LEU A 1047 -18.15 -14.11 29.96
CA LEU A 1047 -18.57 -15.31 29.24
C LEU A 1047 -18.62 -16.57 30.10
N SER A 1048 -19.63 -17.38 29.83
CA SER A 1048 -19.71 -18.78 30.25
C SER A 1048 -18.96 -19.68 29.24
N PRO A 1049 -18.20 -20.70 29.69
CA PRO A 1049 -17.47 -21.64 28.82
C PRO A 1049 -18.32 -22.37 27.76
N MET A 1050 -19.65 -22.40 27.93
CA MET A 1050 -20.56 -23.05 26.98
C MET A 1050 -20.76 -22.28 25.67
N GLY A 1051 -20.55 -20.95 25.66
CA GLY A 1051 -20.72 -20.12 24.46
C GLY A 1051 -19.65 -20.34 23.39
N VAL A 1052 -18.51 -20.94 23.76
CA VAL A 1052 -17.36 -21.18 22.87
C VAL A 1052 -17.60 -22.38 21.93
N ARG A 1053 -18.44 -23.35 22.31
CA ARG A 1053 -18.73 -24.54 21.48
C ARG A 1053 -19.45 -24.24 20.17
N TYR A 1054 -20.12 -23.10 20.09
CA TYR A 1054 -21.00 -22.71 18.97
C TYR A 1054 -20.41 -21.59 18.11
N TRP A 1055 -19.18 -21.15 18.42
CA TRP A 1055 -18.67 -19.85 17.96
C TRP A 1055 -18.07 -19.87 16.55
N ARG A 1056 -17.56 -21.02 16.13
CA ARG A 1056 -17.15 -21.37 14.78
C ARG A 1056 -16.88 -22.86 14.84
N ASP A 1057 -16.92 -23.52 13.69
CA ASP A 1057 -16.47 -24.88 13.58
C ASP A 1057 -15.10 -25.04 14.26
N LEU A 1058 -15.02 -25.87 15.30
CA LEU A 1058 -13.81 -26.10 16.10
C LEU A 1058 -12.65 -26.72 15.28
N ARG A 1059 -12.86 -26.93 13.97
CA ARG A 1059 -11.88 -27.38 12.97
C ARG A 1059 -11.00 -26.27 12.40
N LEU A 1060 -11.47 -25.01 12.33
CA LEU A 1060 -10.73 -23.91 11.69
C LEU A 1060 -9.82 -23.18 12.69
N GLN A 1061 -8.59 -22.83 12.27
CA GLN A 1061 -7.60 -22.10 13.07
C GLN A 1061 -7.78 -20.58 12.96
#